data_AF-A0A2L2WXS1-F1
#
_entry.id   AF-A0A2L2WXS1-F1
#
_cell.length_a   1.000
_cell.length_b   1.000
_cell.length_c   1.000
_cell.angle_alpha   90.00
_cell.angle_beta   90.00
_cell.angle_gamma   90.00
#
_symmetry.space_group_name_H-M   'P 1'
#
loop_
_entity.id
_entity.type
_entity.pdbx_description
1 polymer ?
#
loop_
_entity_poly.entity_id
_entity_poly.type
_entity_poly.pdbx_seq_one_letter_code
_entity_poly.pdbx_strand_id
1 'polypeptide(L)'
;MKRITRLQTVLLSLFLAAAAWADVPFKVTTITDGKFAIDTYWYTMSIGNGKYLISDNGTADHIALNRPLSPATFLEDSDLWCFVGNETTGYRIYNKKTGTAKVLAAPATVSGNGSTTYVVMKNAAALGGYKDTWDITPSTDLPGMSGYYLLPHGTANAVNNFGGNGKLAFWTGGKDQGSTVVFGITEGNYQIAASTGALAGSGTFSNMWTSAQDNPRLTLDCEANNMKFDGDNVACFTGTSQNTAYRLSVPAGYYIKGYSFDFVNTGDNSGNKNYELTLTCGNQTFKTSGTKQSVNVEGLDKATVSFTLSGSNQGISLSNFYVDVCRSNEEPEPQFEIFTTKPGDVVNRIPAIAKAHNGDLIAVADYRYSGADIGMSSGADGKLDLRFRTSSDNGVTWSGIRTLAAAKGYAYGNATGDSLNAAFGDPCIVADRESGRVLVLSCSGMVSFPNGTRTNHQGIARFYSEDNGQTWSAATDISDPIYTMFDKRKDGSIRCMFIGSGKISQSSTVKVGDYYRLYCAALVKLGNGANVNFVFYSDDFGGTWDVLGGVDVSPIPSGGDEPKADELPDGSVIISSRTMGGRLFNIFSFTNTEKAEGSWGTMAFSGASNNGTTALSNSCNGEIMIVPVTRNADNRKMYLMLQSVPLGAGRSNVGIYYKELESLSDFISPDSIAKDWDGSHQASFMGSAYSTMTLQKDNTVGFLYEESTYGRDYTIVYKNYSIEYITDTAYSYNAEVDRNTIFEETSAIQTKVDELCKCTGTNVGNLTENGAAGIRAAFERYKANPCQTAYETLNAAIAAAESVEIEAGRNYRLRNSERQSGKLYIKVKPGAAGLTAATRNPVDKDQLFHFIPTEEGWKIFSDKQQVYICRTGVVESPIPVSKNIAQAAPYEVRSTRDGLSALVCLNPESGYPAIHLSGDNTRLVPWNAAGSPASLWYIEPTDILTDIAYVRPAEQEDATIYYNLDGRRVENPDKGVFVTNKRRKVILK
;
A
#
# COMPACT_ATOMS: atom_id res chain seq x y z
N MET A 1 5.47 -58.14 43.91
CA MET A 1 5.32 -58.01 45.38
C MET A 1 4.98 -56.55 45.67
N LYS A 2 3.98 -56.07 46.42
CA LYS A 2 2.83 -56.55 47.22
C LYS A 2 1.79 -55.38 47.17
N ARG A 3 0.55 -55.60 46.70
CA ARG A 3 -0.74 -55.64 47.46
C ARG A 3 -0.97 -54.64 48.63
N ILE A 4 -2.00 -53.78 48.44
CA ILE A 4 -3.21 -53.49 49.29
C ILE A 4 -2.95 -52.75 50.64
N THR A 5 -3.63 -51.65 51.04
CA THR A 5 -5.04 -51.48 51.55
C THR A 5 -5.34 -49.96 51.74
N ARG A 6 -6.35 -49.32 51.13
CA ARG A 6 -7.73 -48.93 51.60
C ARG A 6 -7.91 -48.41 53.05
N LEU A 7 -8.43 -47.17 53.19
CA LEU A 7 -9.57 -46.67 54.03
C LEU A 7 -9.69 -45.12 53.81
N GLN A 8 -10.66 -44.55 53.05
CA GLN A 8 -12.08 -44.22 53.33
C GLN A 8 -12.36 -42.73 53.72
N THR A 9 -13.09 -42.00 52.82
CA THR A 9 -14.26 -41.06 53.02
C THR A 9 -14.10 -39.74 53.84
N VAL A 10 -14.66 -38.53 53.56
CA VAL A 10 -15.84 -37.98 52.83
C VAL A 10 -15.65 -36.45 52.54
N LEU A 11 -16.41 -35.89 51.57
CA LEU A 11 -16.83 -34.47 51.33
C LEU A 11 -15.96 -33.58 50.42
N LEU A 12 -16.32 -33.46 49.14
CA LEU A 12 -17.20 -32.39 48.63
C LEU A 12 -17.58 -32.66 47.16
N SER A 13 -18.76 -33.22 46.96
CA SER A 13 -19.45 -33.31 45.68
C SER A 13 -20.18 -32.00 45.41
N LEU A 14 -19.68 -31.21 44.44
CA LEU A 14 -20.41 -30.09 43.83
C LEU A 14 -20.18 -30.15 42.31
N PHE A 15 -21.22 -30.64 41.64
CA PHE A 15 -21.57 -30.57 40.22
C PHE A 15 -20.49 -30.17 39.20
N LEU A 16 -19.93 -31.17 38.51
CA LEU A 16 -19.44 -31.05 37.13
C LEU A 16 -20.12 -32.14 36.32
N ALA A 17 -21.35 -31.87 35.86
CA ALA A 17 -21.96 -32.60 34.78
C ALA A 17 -21.45 -31.99 33.47
N ALA A 18 -20.31 -32.48 32.97
CA ALA A 18 -20.02 -32.34 31.55
C ALA A 18 -21.02 -33.24 30.82
N ALA A 19 -22.17 -32.69 30.44
CA ALA A 19 -23.10 -33.37 29.56
C ALA A 19 -22.38 -33.60 28.23
N ALA A 20 -22.16 -34.86 27.87
CA ALA A 20 -21.81 -35.23 26.50
C ALA A 20 -22.91 -34.68 25.59
N TRP A 21 -22.53 -33.82 24.65
CA TRP A 21 -23.46 -33.22 23.71
C TRP A 21 -23.95 -34.33 22.77
N ALA A 22 -25.27 -34.51 22.70
CA ALA A 22 -25.89 -35.26 21.62
C ALA A 22 -25.55 -34.59 20.27
N ASP A 23 -25.50 -35.36 19.18
CA ASP A 23 -25.21 -34.93 17.81
C ASP A 23 -26.39 -34.12 17.19
N VAL A 24 -26.84 -33.07 17.88
CA VAL A 24 -27.93 -32.17 17.46
C VAL A 24 -27.39 -30.85 16.91
N PRO A 25 -28.08 -30.20 15.94
CA PRO A 25 -27.55 -29.05 15.19
C PRO A 25 -27.61 -27.71 15.93
N PHE A 26 -27.92 -27.72 17.22
CA PHE A 26 -28.10 -26.52 18.02
C PHE A 26 -27.59 -26.74 19.45
N LYS A 27 -27.21 -25.62 20.07
CA LYS A 27 -26.97 -25.53 21.51
C LYS A 27 -28.29 -25.37 22.25
N VAL A 28 -28.50 -26.21 23.26
CA VAL A 28 -29.61 -26.05 24.20
C VAL A 28 -29.32 -24.94 25.20
N THR A 29 -30.36 -24.21 25.60
CA THR A 29 -30.32 -23.19 26.64
C THR A 29 -31.11 -23.65 27.87
N THR A 30 -30.99 -22.90 28.96
CA THR A 30 -31.78 -23.09 30.19
C THR A 30 -32.69 -21.89 30.44
N ILE A 31 -33.77 -22.11 31.19
CA ILE A 31 -34.67 -21.05 31.65
C ILE A 31 -34.58 -21.00 33.17
N THR A 32 -34.20 -19.85 33.70
CA THR A 32 -34.18 -19.55 35.15
C THR A 32 -34.96 -18.27 35.39
N ASP A 33 -35.86 -18.28 36.37
CA ASP A 33 -36.73 -17.13 36.70
C ASP A 33 -37.47 -16.52 35.50
N GLY A 34 -37.91 -17.38 34.58
CA GLY A 34 -38.66 -16.99 33.38
C GLY A 34 -37.81 -16.34 32.28
N LYS A 35 -36.48 -16.32 32.41
CA LYS A 35 -35.54 -15.77 31.42
C LYS A 35 -34.64 -16.86 30.86
N PHE A 36 -34.31 -16.74 29.57
CA PHE A 36 -33.27 -17.57 28.95
C PHE A 36 -31.89 -17.22 29.51
N ALA A 37 -30.97 -18.19 29.48
CA ALA A 37 -29.58 -17.96 29.85
C ALA A 37 -28.91 -16.91 28.94
N ILE A 38 -27.91 -16.19 29.46
CA ILE A 38 -27.23 -15.13 28.72
C ILE A 38 -26.52 -15.66 27.46
N ASP A 39 -26.05 -16.90 27.48
CA ASP A 39 -25.36 -17.58 26.39
C ASP A 39 -26.32 -18.31 25.41
N THR A 40 -27.56 -17.83 25.31
CA THR A 40 -28.58 -18.40 24.41
C THR A 40 -28.24 -18.11 22.95
N TYR A 41 -28.36 -19.13 22.12
CA TYR A 41 -28.24 -19.05 20.67
C TYR A 41 -29.63 -19.04 20.03
N TRP A 42 -29.76 -18.23 18.99
CA TRP A 42 -30.97 -18.06 18.21
C TRP A 42 -30.77 -18.58 16.80
N TYR A 43 -31.68 -19.47 16.39
CA TYR A 43 -31.60 -20.20 15.13
C TYR A 43 -32.80 -19.85 14.26
N THR A 44 -32.57 -19.71 12.96
CA THR A 44 -33.65 -19.87 11.98
C THR A 44 -33.97 -21.36 11.82
N MET A 45 -35.23 -21.64 11.49
CA MET A 45 -35.68 -22.97 11.07
C MET A 45 -36.26 -22.82 9.67
N SER A 46 -35.77 -23.59 8.71
CA SER A 46 -36.29 -23.62 7.33
C SER A 46 -36.62 -25.03 6.89
N ILE A 47 -37.64 -25.22 6.06
CA ILE A 47 -38.13 -26.55 5.68
C ILE A 47 -38.19 -26.77 4.17
N GLY A 48 -37.69 -27.93 3.76
CA GLY A 48 -37.72 -28.47 2.41
C GLY A 48 -36.91 -27.71 1.36
N ASN A 49 -37.02 -28.14 0.10
CA ASN A 49 -36.18 -27.66 -1.00
C ASN A 49 -36.31 -26.14 -1.24
N GLY A 50 -37.50 -25.58 -0.98
CA GLY A 50 -37.74 -24.12 -1.06
C GLY A 50 -37.20 -23.32 0.11
N LYS A 51 -36.62 -23.98 1.14
CA LYS A 51 -36.10 -23.35 2.37
C LYS A 51 -37.09 -22.39 3.04
N TYR A 52 -38.36 -22.75 3.11
CA TYR A 52 -39.38 -21.87 3.69
C TYR A 52 -39.15 -21.73 5.20
N LEU A 53 -39.08 -20.49 5.68
CA LEU A 53 -38.96 -20.17 7.10
C LEU A 53 -40.16 -20.70 7.88
N ILE A 54 -39.86 -21.28 9.03
CA ILE A 54 -40.81 -21.59 10.10
C ILE A 54 -40.78 -20.39 11.04
N SER A 55 -41.86 -19.61 11.05
CA SER A 55 -41.97 -18.39 11.87
C SER A 55 -43.13 -18.51 12.86
N ASP A 56 -43.07 -17.76 13.97
CA ASP A 56 -44.18 -17.63 14.92
C ASP A 56 -45.48 -17.26 14.19
N ASN A 57 -46.54 -18.06 14.40
CA ASN A 57 -47.84 -17.88 13.75
C ASN A 57 -48.75 -16.85 14.43
N GLY A 58 -48.31 -16.19 15.49
CA GLY A 58 -49.08 -15.23 16.27
C GLY A 58 -50.36 -15.83 16.86
N THR A 59 -51.49 -15.50 16.24
CA THR A 59 -52.83 -15.99 16.58
C THR A 59 -53.45 -16.86 15.49
N ALA A 60 -52.75 -17.09 14.37
CA ALA A 60 -53.24 -17.95 13.29
C ALA A 60 -53.35 -19.41 13.75
N ASP A 61 -54.16 -20.19 13.05
CA ASP A 61 -54.38 -21.61 13.36
C ASP A 61 -53.32 -22.56 12.77
N HIS A 62 -52.32 -22.03 12.06
CA HIS A 62 -51.18 -22.77 11.50
C HIS A 62 -49.97 -21.86 11.26
N ILE A 63 -48.78 -22.44 11.14
CA ILE A 63 -47.58 -21.76 10.64
C ILE A 63 -47.60 -21.71 9.11
N ALA A 64 -47.50 -20.51 8.55
CA ALA A 64 -47.43 -20.29 7.11
C ALA A 64 -46.01 -20.52 6.57
N LEU A 65 -45.91 -21.15 5.39
CA LEU A 65 -44.66 -21.43 4.67
C LEU A 65 -44.62 -20.65 3.36
N ASN A 66 -44.48 -19.34 3.47
CA ASN A 66 -44.55 -18.39 2.35
C ASN A 66 -43.31 -17.48 2.22
N ARG A 67 -42.33 -17.61 3.13
CA ARG A 67 -41.09 -16.83 3.13
C ARG A 67 -39.88 -17.74 2.92
N PRO A 68 -39.31 -17.83 1.71
CA PRO A 68 -38.08 -18.58 1.49
C PRO A 68 -36.89 -17.90 2.18
N LEU A 69 -35.98 -18.66 2.76
CA LEU A 69 -34.75 -18.17 3.37
C LEU A 69 -33.63 -18.02 2.33
N SER A 70 -33.14 -16.79 2.18
CA SER A 70 -31.99 -16.38 1.36
C SER A 70 -31.00 -15.52 2.17
N PRO A 71 -29.79 -15.23 1.65
CA PRO A 71 -28.86 -14.26 2.26
C PRO A 71 -29.51 -12.89 2.52
N ALA A 72 -30.21 -12.31 1.54
CA ALA A 72 -30.96 -11.06 1.65
C ALA A 72 -32.26 -11.10 2.48
N THR A 73 -32.65 -12.26 3.04
CA THR A 73 -33.90 -12.33 3.82
C THR A 73 -33.73 -11.60 5.14
N PHE A 74 -34.46 -10.49 5.31
CA PHE A 74 -34.54 -9.81 6.59
C PHE A 74 -35.22 -10.71 7.62
N LEU A 75 -34.54 -10.94 8.75
CA LEU A 75 -35.00 -11.78 9.84
C LEU A 75 -35.56 -10.94 10.99
N GLU A 76 -36.70 -11.36 11.52
CA GLU A 76 -37.33 -10.76 12.69
C GLU A 76 -37.25 -11.69 13.89
N ASP A 77 -37.52 -11.20 15.11
CA ASP A 77 -37.59 -12.06 16.30
C ASP A 77 -38.61 -13.22 16.15
N SER A 78 -39.62 -13.10 15.29
CA SER A 78 -40.54 -14.21 14.96
C SER A 78 -39.90 -15.35 14.18
N ASP A 79 -38.75 -15.14 13.55
CA ASP A 79 -38.03 -16.14 12.75
C ASP A 79 -36.99 -16.90 13.59
N LEU A 80 -36.81 -16.51 14.85
CA LEU A 80 -35.71 -16.93 15.71
C LEU A 80 -36.16 -17.86 16.82
N TRP A 81 -35.48 -18.99 16.92
CA TRP A 81 -35.84 -20.11 17.79
C TRP A 81 -34.69 -20.49 18.71
N CYS A 82 -35.02 -20.94 19.93
CA CYS A 82 -34.07 -21.56 20.85
C CYS A 82 -34.64 -22.85 21.43
N PHE A 83 -33.76 -23.70 21.96
CA PHE A 83 -34.08 -25.09 22.32
C PHE A 83 -33.78 -25.35 23.79
N VAL A 84 -34.71 -25.97 24.50
CA VAL A 84 -34.56 -26.36 25.92
C VAL A 84 -34.90 -27.84 26.07
N GLY A 85 -34.05 -28.61 26.74
CA GLY A 85 -34.30 -30.03 26.99
C GLY A 85 -33.14 -30.92 26.52
N ASN A 86 -33.44 -32.18 26.25
CA ASN A 86 -32.47 -33.18 25.83
C ASN A 86 -33.14 -34.28 25.01
N GLU A 87 -32.33 -35.16 24.41
CA GLU A 87 -32.76 -36.29 23.59
C GLU A 87 -33.65 -37.31 24.32
N THR A 88 -33.56 -37.43 25.65
CA THR A 88 -34.32 -38.42 26.43
C THR A 88 -35.75 -37.96 26.68
N THR A 89 -35.94 -36.69 27.03
CA THR A 89 -37.27 -36.11 27.35
C THR A 89 -37.90 -35.36 26.17
N GLY A 90 -37.15 -35.22 25.07
CA GLY A 90 -37.47 -34.34 23.95
C GLY A 90 -37.07 -32.87 24.21
N TYR A 91 -37.00 -32.12 23.13
CA TYR A 91 -36.67 -30.69 23.12
C TYR A 91 -37.94 -29.84 23.05
N ARG A 92 -38.05 -28.83 23.91
CA ARG A 92 -39.03 -27.73 23.77
C ARG A 92 -38.40 -26.63 22.92
N ILE A 93 -39.17 -26.08 21.99
CA ILE A 93 -38.71 -25.07 21.03
C ILE A 93 -39.46 -23.76 21.32
N TYR A 94 -38.72 -22.71 21.65
CA TYR A 94 -39.27 -21.38 21.98
C TYR A 94 -38.94 -20.38 20.89
N ASN A 95 -39.83 -19.39 20.69
CA ASN A 95 -39.61 -18.31 19.74
C ASN A 95 -39.20 -17.03 20.45
N LYS A 96 -38.21 -16.31 19.89
CA LYS A 96 -37.64 -15.10 20.49
C LYS A 96 -38.69 -14.02 20.75
N LYS A 97 -39.57 -13.77 19.78
CA LYS A 97 -40.65 -12.77 19.87
C LYS A 97 -41.55 -12.96 21.07
N THR A 98 -41.79 -14.21 21.46
CA THR A 98 -42.72 -14.56 22.55
C THR A 98 -42.03 -14.86 23.87
N GLY A 99 -40.69 -14.85 23.89
CA GLY A 99 -39.91 -15.22 25.06
C GLY A 99 -40.22 -16.64 25.55
N THR A 100 -40.27 -16.81 26.87
CA THR A 100 -40.58 -18.08 27.54
C THR A 100 -42.07 -18.39 27.63
N ALA A 101 -42.94 -17.49 27.14
CA ALA A 101 -44.39 -17.60 27.32
C ALA A 101 -45.05 -18.60 26.36
N LYS A 102 -44.50 -18.79 25.15
CA LYS A 102 -45.04 -19.70 24.14
C LYS A 102 -43.99 -20.66 23.59
N VAL A 103 -44.45 -21.84 23.17
CA VAL A 103 -43.66 -22.94 22.61
C VAL A 103 -44.27 -23.45 21.31
N LEU A 104 -43.42 -23.95 20.42
CA LEU A 104 -43.85 -24.68 19.23
C LEU A 104 -44.46 -26.01 19.65
N ALA A 105 -45.69 -26.28 19.22
CA ALA A 105 -46.44 -27.43 19.66
C ALA A 105 -47.15 -28.15 18.51
N ALA A 106 -47.31 -29.46 18.67
CA ALA A 106 -48.01 -30.38 17.80
C ALA A 106 -49.27 -30.93 18.48
N PRO A 107 -50.35 -31.25 17.75
CA PRO A 107 -51.50 -31.96 18.33
C PRO A 107 -51.06 -33.29 18.97
N ALA A 108 -51.63 -33.66 20.12
CA ALA A 108 -51.28 -34.91 20.82
C ALA A 108 -51.62 -36.17 20.01
N THR A 109 -52.58 -36.06 19.08
CA THR A 109 -52.89 -37.06 18.06
C THR A 109 -52.62 -36.45 16.69
N VAL A 110 -51.64 -37.01 15.98
CA VAL A 110 -51.22 -36.54 14.66
C VAL A 110 -51.83 -37.46 13.60
N SER A 111 -52.54 -36.88 12.64
CA SER A 111 -53.04 -37.54 11.42
C SER A 111 -52.67 -36.67 10.21
N GLY A 112 -52.04 -37.22 9.17
CA GLY A 112 -51.36 -36.37 8.17
C GLY A 112 -51.30 -36.90 6.75
N ASN A 113 -52.23 -36.45 5.91
CA ASN A 113 -52.06 -36.31 4.46
C ASN A 113 -52.07 -34.80 4.07
N GLY A 114 -51.55 -33.93 4.94
CA GLY A 114 -51.36 -32.50 4.63
C GLY A 114 -52.56 -31.54 4.76
N SER A 115 -53.69 -31.91 5.40
CA SER A 115 -54.91 -31.05 5.40
C SER A 115 -55.63 -30.78 6.73
N THR A 116 -55.33 -31.47 7.85
CA THR A 116 -56.16 -31.36 9.08
C THR A 116 -55.42 -31.18 10.41
N THR A 117 -54.08 -31.34 10.46
CA THR A 117 -53.29 -31.16 11.69
C THR A 117 -52.08 -30.27 11.43
N TYR A 118 -51.91 -29.24 12.26
CA TYR A 118 -50.90 -28.19 12.04
C TYR A 118 -50.01 -28.00 13.27
N VAL A 119 -48.78 -27.58 13.00
CA VAL A 119 -47.86 -27.09 14.03
C VAL A 119 -48.20 -25.62 14.33
N VAL A 120 -48.27 -25.27 15.61
CA VAL A 120 -48.66 -23.92 16.07
C VAL A 120 -47.94 -23.53 17.36
N MET A 121 -47.90 -22.23 17.65
CA MET A 121 -47.46 -21.72 18.95
C MET A 121 -48.56 -21.86 20.01
N LYS A 122 -48.21 -22.41 21.18
CA LYS A 122 -49.09 -22.55 22.35
C LYS A 122 -48.48 -21.95 23.59
N ASN A 123 -49.32 -21.55 24.54
CA ASN A 123 -48.84 -21.10 25.85
C ASN A 123 -48.12 -22.26 26.55
N ALA A 124 -46.89 -22.03 27.01
CA ALA A 124 -46.03 -23.05 27.61
C ALA A 124 -46.62 -23.67 28.89
N ALA A 125 -47.54 -22.98 29.56
CA ALA A 125 -48.26 -23.45 30.75
C ALA A 125 -49.66 -24.03 30.44
N ALA A 126 -50.15 -23.93 29.20
CA ALA A 126 -51.51 -24.35 28.81
C ALA A 126 -51.57 -24.86 27.36
N LEU A 127 -51.21 -26.13 27.16
CA LEU A 127 -51.08 -26.73 25.82
C LEU A 127 -52.41 -27.16 25.18
N GLY A 128 -53.42 -27.55 25.96
CA GLY A 128 -54.78 -27.82 25.47
C GLY A 128 -54.88 -28.90 24.38
N GLY A 129 -54.44 -30.13 24.68
CA GLY A 129 -54.47 -31.26 23.72
C GLY A 129 -53.30 -31.30 22.75
N TYR A 130 -52.27 -30.46 22.97
CA TYR A 130 -51.02 -30.44 22.21
C TYR A 130 -49.85 -30.99 23.05
N LYS A 131 -48.81 -31.46 22.36
CA LYS A 131 -47.48 -31.78 22.88
C LYS A 131 -46.49 -30.73 22.37
N ASP A 132 -45.51 -30.39 23.17
CA ASP A 132 -44.53 -29.33 22.89
C ASP A 132 -43.07 -29.80 23.03
N THR A 133 -42.88 -31.10 23.26
CA THR A 133 -41.58 -31.76 23.19
C THR A 133 -41.41 -32.45 21.84
N TRP A 134 -40.20 -32.36 21.31
CA TRP A 134 -39.85 -32.80 19.97
C TRP A 134 -38.63 -33.73 19.97
N ASP A 135 -38.69 -34.78 19.15
CA ASP A 135 -37.56 -35.58 18.72
C ASP A 135 -36.97 -34.95 17.45
N ILE A 136 -35.65 -34.78 17.42
CA ILE A 136 -34.93 -34.19 16.29
C ILE A 136 -33.92 -35.23 15.81
N THR A 137 -34.13 -35.73 14.58
CA THR A 137 -33.35 -36.85 14.03
C THR A 137 -32.72 -36.47 12.69
N PRO A 138 -31.49 -36.89 12.36
CA PRO A 138 -30.84 -36.55 11.09
C PRO A 138 -31.66 -36.96 9.85
N SER A 139 -31.54 -36.18 8.77
CA SER A 139 -32.17 -36.40 7.47
C SER A 139 -31.14 -36.26 6.35
N THR A 140 -31.24 -37.14 5.33
CA THR A 140 -30.40 -37.12 4.13
C THR A 140 -31.16 -36.78 2.86
N ASP A 141 -32.43 -36.39 2.97
CA ASP A 141 -33.30 -36.25 1.80
C ASP A 141 -33.06 -34.97 1.02
N LEU A 142 -32.53 -33.91 1.65
CA LEU A 142 -32.05 -32.71 0.98
C LEU A 142 -30.55 -32.85 0.65
N PRO A 143 -30.16 -33.03 -0.64
CA PRO A 143 -28.76 -33.19 -1.01
C PRO A 143 -27.95 -31.94 -0.68
N GLY A 144 -26.76 -32.13 -0.08
CA GLY A 144 -25.82 -31.05 0.20
C GLY A 144 -26.16 -30.17 1.40
N MET A 145 -27.14 -30.55 2.24
CA MET A 145 -27.47 -29.83 3.48
C MET A 145 -27.53 -30.78 4.68
N SER A 146 -27.08 -30.32 5.84
CA SER A 146 -27.28 -31.02 7.12
C SER A 146 -28.71 -30.82 7.59
N GLY A 147 -29.60 -31.73 7.17
CA GLY A 147 -31.02 -31.69 7.45
C GLY A 147 -31.45 -32.57 8.63
N TYR A 148 -32.62 -32.28 9.19
CA TYR A 148 -33.20 -33.01 10.32
C TYR A 148 -34.71 -33.14 10.18
N TYR A 149 -35.28 -34.25 10.66
CA TYR A 149 -36.71 -34.39 10.86
C TYR A 149 -37.09 -33.89 12.24
N LEU A 150 -38.18 -33.15 12.30
CA LEU A 150 -38.81 -32.69 13.53
C LEU A 150 -40.06 -33.54 13.78
N LEU A 151 -40.08 -34.31 14.88
CA LEU A 151 -41.19 -35.20 15.23
C LEU A 151 -41.71 -34.89 16.63
N PRO A 152 -43.03 -34.92 16.89
CA PRO A 152 -43.52 -34.84 18.26
C PRO A 152 -42.95 -36.00 19.09
N HIS A 153 -42.48 -35.73 20.29
CA HIS A 153 -41.72 -36.69 21.09
C HIS A 153 -42.46 -38.02 21.29
N GLY A 154 -41.77 -39.12 20.99
CA GLY A 154 -42.29 -40.48 21.07
C GLY A 154 -43.24 -40.86 19.94
N THR A 155 -43.22 -40.16 18.81
CA THR A 155 -44.06 -40.44 17.63
C THR A 155 -43.21 -40.64 16.37
N ALA A 156 -43.82 -41.20 15.31
CA ALA A 156 -43.14 -41.48 14.04
C ALA A 156 -43.42 -40.44 12.93
N ASN A 157 -44.30 -39.46 13.19
CA ASN A 157 -44.77 -38.52 12.16
C ASN A 157 -43.88 -37.28 12.12
N ALA A 158 -43.21 -37.06 10.98
CA ALA A 158 -42.41 -35.87 10.76
C ALA A 158 -43.29 -34.67 10.34
N VAL A 159 -42.88 -33.49 10.76
CA VAL A 159 -43.35 -32.22 10.19
C VAL A 159 -42.99 -32.18 8.70
N ASN A 160 -43.86 -31.60 7.85
CA ASN A 160 -43.70 -31.56 6.40
C ASN A 160 -44.33 -30.29 5.80
N ASN A 161 -43.82 -29.83 4.65
CA ASN A 161 -44.34 -28.70 3.87
C ASN A 161 -45.41 -29.07 2.81
N PHE A 162 -45.72 -30.37 2.70
CA PHE A 162 -46.69 -31.05 1.84
C PHE A 162 -46.78 -30.46 0.42
N GLY A 163 -45.71 -30.58 -0.36
CA GLY A 163 -45.70 -30.22 -1.78
C GLY A 163 -45.98 -28.73 -2.08
N GLY A 164 -45.83 -27.83 -1.10
CA GLY A 164 -46.06 -26.40 -1.30
C GLY A 164 -47.47 -25.93 -0.92
N ASN A 165 -48.22 -26.67 -0.10
CA ASN A 165 -49.51 -26.24 0.46
C ASN A 165 -49.44 -24.94 1.31
N GLY A 166 -48.25 -24.36 1.50
CA GLY A 166 -48.04 -23.09 2.20
C GLY A 166 -48.25 -23.16 3.70
N LYS A 167 -48.30 -24.36 4.29
CA LYS A 167 -48.58 -24.58 5.72
C LYS A 167 -47.67 -25.66 6.30
N LEU A 168 -47.25 -25.48 7.55
CA LEU A 168 -46.49 -26.48 8.30
C LEU A 168 -47.42 -27.53 8.91
N ALA A 169 -47.40 -28.74 8.36
CA ALA A 169 -48.31 -29.83 8.70
C ALA A 169 -47.53 -31.13 8.99
N PHE A 170 -48.23 -32.26 9.06
CA PHE A 170 -47.64 -33.59 9.28
C PHE A 170 -47.81 -34.50 8.07
N TRP A 171 -46.82 -35.38 7.87
CA TRP A 171 -46.87 -36.42 6.86
C TRP A 171 -46.81 -37.82 7.49
N THR A 172 -47.84 -38.64 7.25
CA THR A 172 -47.97 -40.01 7.80
C THR A 172 -47.39 -41.07 6.85
N GLY A 173 -46.92 -40.68 5.65
CA GLY A 173 -46.50 -41.60 4.58
C GLY A 173 -44.98 -41.86 4.49
N GLY A 174 -44.15 -41.18 5.28
CA GLY A 174 -42.68 -41.38 5.26
C GLY A 174 -41.88 -40.16 5.74
N LYS A 175 -40.59 -40.13 5.37
CA LYS A 175 -39.62 -39.03 5.54
C LYS A 175 -39.05 -38.67 4.16
N ASP A 176 -39.08 -37.40 3.76
CA ASP A 176 -38.74 -36.93 2.42
C ASP A 176 -38.15 -35.51 2.47
N GLN A 177 -37.87 -34.95 1.28
CA GLN A 177 -37.38 -33.58 1.12
C GLN A 177 -38.30 -32.55 1.76
N GLY A 178 -39.62 -32.72 1.70
CA GLY A 178 -40.59 -31.79 2.30
C GLY A 178 -40.60 -31.83 3.83
N SER A 179 -40.05 -32.88 4.42
CA SER A 179 -39.94 -33.09 5.87
C SER A 179 -38.61 -32.67 6.49
N THR A 180 -37.64 -32.29 5.67
CA THR A 180 -36.31 -31.93 6.15
C THR A 180 -36.27 -30.47 6.60
N VAL A 181 -35.99 -30.26 7.88
CA VAL A 181 -35.72 -28.97 8.52
C VAL A 181 -34.22 -28.71 8.59
N VAL A 182 -33.80 -27.48 8.28
CA VAL A 182 -32.43 -26.99 8.40
C VAL A 182 -32.41 -25.86 9.43
N PHE A 183 -31.43 -25.91 10.32
CA PHE A 183 -31.21 -24.91 11.36
C PHE A 183 -30.04 -24.01 11.00
N GLY A 184 -30.20 -22.69 11.13
CA GLY A 184 -29.15 -21.71 10.82
C GLY A 184 -28.93 -20.74 11.99
N ILE A 185 -27.71 -20.71 12.54
CA ILE A 185 -27.35 -19.77 13.61
C ILE A 185 -27.44 -18.34 13.07
N THR A 186 -28.22 -17.51 13.77
CA THR A 186 -28.50 -16.12 13.38
C THR A 186 -28.02 -15.13 14.42
N GLU A 187 -28.27 -15.38 15.70
CA GLU A 187 -27.70 -14.58 16.78
C GLU A 187 -27.15 -15.49 17.86
N GLY A 188 -26.04 -15.09 18.48
CA GLY A 188 -25.48 -15.82 19.60
C GLY A 188 -24.67 -14.90 20.48
N ASN A 189 -24.74 -15.14 21.78
CA ASN A 189 -23.85 -14.51 22.73
C ASN A 189 -22.72 -15.50 23.05
N TYR A 190 -21.54 -15.21 22.50
CA TYR A 190 -20.37 -16.07 22.51
C TYR A 190 -19.51 -15.77 23.72
N GLN A 191 -19.30 -16.78 24.55
CA GLN A 191 -18.34 -16.66 25.65
C GLN A 191 -16.92 -16.90 25.14
N ILE A 192 -15.99 -16.03 25.51
CA ILE A 192 -14.56 -16.20 25.31
C ILE A 192 -13.97 -16.80 26.59
N ALA A 193 -13.64 -18.09 26.53
CA ALA A 193 -13.12 -18.88 27.64
C ALA A 193 -12.30 -20.08 27.14
N ALA A 194 -11.60 -20.77 28.04
CA ALA A 194 -10.91 -22.02 27.72
C ALA A 194 -11.89 -23.16 27.42
N SER A 195 -13.07 -23.14 28.03
CA SER A 195 -14.15 -24.11 27.83
C SER A 195 -14.87 -23.97 26.49
N THR A 196 -14.77 -22.81 25.83
CA THR A 196 -15.52 -22.48 24.59
C THR A 196 -14.63 -22.23 23.39
N GLY A 197 -13.32 -22.36 23.52
CA GLY A 197 -12.38 -22.19 22.42
C GLY A 197 -10.94 -22.52 22.81
N ALA A 198 -10.04 -22.37 21.85
CA ALA A 198 -8.65 -22.75 22.00
C ALA A 198 -7.70 -21.59 21.65
N LEU A 199 -6.60 -21.50 22.39
CA LEU A 199 -5.46 -20.66 22.00
C LEU A 199 -4.61 -21.36 20.94
N ALA A 200 -4.08 -20.60 19.99
CA ALA A 200 -3.18 -21.11 18.97
C ALA A 200 -1.78 -21.42 19.51
N GLY A 201 -1.13 -22.44 18.96
CA GLY A 201 0.26 -22.81 19.29
C GLY A 201 0.42 -23.61 20.59
N SER A 202 1.65 -24.01 20.90
CA SER A 202 2.00 -24.83 22.07
C SER A 202 2.78 -24.06 23.15
N GLY A 203 2.93 -22.74 23.00
CA GLY A 203 3.62 -21.87 23.94
C GLY A 203 2.76 -21.45 25.13
N THR A 204 3.38 -20.88 26.17
CA THR A 204 2.66 -20.35 27.35
C THR A 204 1.75 -19.17 27.00
N PHE A 205 2.15 -18.39 25.99
CA PHE A 205 1.37 -17.31 25.43
C PHE A 205 1.07 -17.58 23.96
N SER A 206 -0.05 -17.04 23.51
CA SER A 206 -0.55 -17.10 22.15
C SER A 206 -0.91 -15.68 21.69
N ASN A 207 -1.15 -15.53 20.40
CA ASN A 207 -1.65 -14.31 19.78
C ASN A 207 -3.09 -14.47 19.26
N MET A 208 -3.69 -15.65 19.44
CA MET A 208 -5.01 -15.95 18.88
C MET A 208 -5.77 -16.93 19.75
N TRP A 209 -7.01 -16.57 20.08
CA TRP A 209 -8.05 -17.46 20.56
C TRP A 209 -9.10 -17.66 19.47
N THR A 210 -9.58 -18.89 19.31
CA THR A 210 -10.62 -19.25 18.33
C THR A 210 -11.74 -20.03 19.02
N SER A 211 -12.99 -19.66 18.74
CA SER A 211 -14.16 -20.38 19.26
C SER A 211 -14.20 -21.83 18.77
N ALA A 212 -14.67 -22.74 19.62
CA ALA A 212 -14.96 -24.12 19.22
C ALA A 212 -16.15 -24.22 18.25
N GLN A 213 -16.99 -23.19 18.22
CA GLN A 213 -18.06 -23.04 17.23
C GLN A 213 -17.46 -22.64 15.87
N ASP A 214 -17.81 -23.37 14.81
CA ASP A 214 -17.26 -23.14 13.47
C ASP A 214 -18.09 -22.18 12.60
N ASN A 215 -19.37 -21.94 12.93
CA ASN A 215 -20.23 -21.05 12.14
C ASN A 215 -21.24 -20.25 13.00
N PRO A 216 -21.11 -18.91 13.08
CA PRO A 216 -19.89 -18.15 12.78
C PRO A 216 -18.77 -18.51 13.75
N ARG A 217 -17.54 -18.55 13.24
CA ARG A 217 -16.32 -18.72 14.05
C ARG A 217 -15.85 -17.36 14.57
N LEU A 218 -15.92 -17.16 15.88
CA LEU A 218 -15.44 -15.95 16.54
C LEU A 218 -13.95 -16.10 16.88
N THR A 219 -13.16 -15.07 16.60
CA THR A 219 -11.75 -15.01 17.01
C THR A 219 -11.46 -13.79 17.87
N LEU A 220 -10.51 -13.94 18.79
CA LEU A 220 -9.85 -12.84 19.50
C LEU A 220 -8.36 -12.91 19.20
N ASP A 221 -7.80 -11.89 18.54
CA ASP A 221 -6.39 -11.88 18.15
C ASP A 221 -5.64 -10.62 18.62
N CYS A 222 -4.31 -10.69 18.64
CA CYS A 222 -3.42 -9.55 18.83
C CYS A 222 -2.09 -9.71 18.06
N GLU A 223 -1.32 -8.62 17.93
CA GLU A 223 -0.14 -8.56 17.05
C GLU A 223 1.03 -9.47 17.48
N ALA A 224 1.09 -9.84 18.76
CA ALA A 224 2.16 -10.64 19.34
C ALA A 224 1.58 -11.67 20.32
N ASN A 225 2.42 -12.60 20.82
CA ASN A 225 1.99 -13.61 21.79
C ASN A 225 1.75 -12.99 23.18
N ASN A 226 0.66 -12.22 23.33
CA ASN A 226 0.33 -11.43 24.51
C ASN A 226 -0.94 -11.92 25.24
N MET A 227 -1.52 -13.06 24.87
CA MET A 227 -2.64 -13.67 25.59
C MET A 227 -2.33 -15.07 26.11
N LYS A 228 -2.97 -15.46 27.21
CA LYS A 228 -2.93 -16.84 27.74
C LYS A 228 -4.19 -17.15 28.53
N PHE A 229 -4.42 -18.42 28.83
CA PHE A 229 -5.48 -18.79 29.78
C PHE A 229 -5.07 -18.46 31.23
N ASP A 230 -6.07 -18.05 32.02
CA ASP A 230 -6.00 -17.84 33.47
C ASP A 230 -7.18 -18.58 34.12
N GLY A 231 -6.99 -19.88 34.38
CA GLY A 231 -8.12 -20.78 34.62
C GLY A 231 -8.96 -20.92 33.35
N ASP A 232 -10.28 -20.71 33.47
CA ASP A 232 -11.19 -20.68 32.32
C ASP A 232 -11.22 -19.33 31.60
N ASN A 233 -10.63 -18.29 32.19
CA ASN A 233 -10.61 -16.92 31.66
C ASN A 233 -9.46 -16.74 30.66
N VAL A 234 -9.52 -15.64 29.89
CA VAL A 234 -8.41 -15.20 29.03
C VAL A 234 -7.73 -14.00 29.65
N ALA A 235 -6.42 -14.08 29.85
CA ALA A 235 -5.60 -12.96 30.30
C ALA A 235 -4.92 -12.27 29.10
N CYS A 236 -5.00 -10.95 29.08
CA CYS A 236 -4.48 -10.06 28.04
C CYS A 236 -3.38 -9.16 28.60
N PHE A 237 -2.24 -9.07 27.92
CA PHE A 237 -1.05 -8.32 28.34
C PHE A 237 -0.73 -7.16 27.40
N THR A 238 -0.11 -6.09 27.91
CA THR A 238 0.39 -4.97 27.09
C THR A 238 1.61 -5.34 26.25
N GLY A 239 2.33 -6.40 26.63
CA GLY A 239 3.50 -6.91 25.93
C GLY A 239 4.71 -5.97 25.99
N THR A 240 5.75 -6.31 25.24
CA THR A 240 6.95 -5.46 25.12
C THR A 240 6.68 -4.13 24.42
N SER A 241 5.63 -4.06 23.59
CA SER A 241 5.17 -2.82 22.95
C SER A 241 4.58 -1.83 23.94
N GLN A 242 4.17 -2.29 25.15
CA GLN A 242 3.47 -1.49 26.16
C GLN A 242 2.15 -0.87 25.67
N ASN A 243 1.67 -1.32 24.51
CA ASN A 243 0.45 -0.89 23.86
C ASN A 243 0.02 -2.01 22.91
N THR A 244 -1.03 -2.74 23.27
CA THR A 244 -1.52 -3.90 22.49
C THR A 244 -3.02 -3.73 22.23
N ALA A 245 -3.39 -3.80 20.95
CA ALA A 245 -4.78 -3.94 20.53
C ALA A 245 -5.18 -5.41 20.50
N TYR A 246 -6.38 -5.68 21.01
CA TYR A 246 -7.04 -6.98 21.00
C TYR A 246 -8.27 -6.88 20.12
N ARG A 247 -8.38 -7.75 19.12
CA ARG A 247 -9.35 -7.64 18.04
C ARG A 247 -10.30 -8.83 18.04
N LEU A 248 -11.59 -8.54 18.16
CA LEU A 248 -12.68 -9.48 17.96
C LEU A 248 -13.05 -9.48 16.47
N SER A 249 -13.15 -10.65 15.86
CA SER A 249 -13.52 -10.78 14.44
C SER A 249 -14.53 -11.91 14.22
N VAL A 250 -15.50 -11.66 13.33
CA VAL A 250 -16.46 -12.65 12.83
C VAL A 250 -16.39 -12.73 11.30
N PRO A 251 -16.72 -13.88 10.68
CA PRO A 251 -16.67 -14.04 9.23
C PRO A 251 -17.71 -13.17 8.51
N ALA A 252 -17.50 -12.98 7.20
CA ALA A 252 -18.47 -12.33 6.32
C ALA A 252 -19.88 -12.93 6.47
N GLY A 253 -20.89 -12.06 6.40
CA GLY A 253 -22.29 -12.42 6.69
C GLY A 253 -22.65 -12.32 8.18
N TYR A 254 -21.75 -11.90 9.05
CA TYR A 254 -22.00 -11.62 10.47
C TYR A 254 -21.36 -10.29 10.90
N TYR A 255 -21.86 -9.73 11.99
CA TYR A 255 -21.31 -8.55 12.66
C TYR A 255 -21.41 -8.69 14.18
N ILE A 256 -20.62 -7.88 14.89
CA ILE A 256 -20.61 -7.81 16.36
C ILE A 256 -21.52 -6.66 16.79
N LYS A 257 -22.54 -6.94 17.60
CA LYS A 257 -23.49 -5.97 18.18
C LYS A 257 -22.96 -5.30 19.45
N GLY A 258 -22.09 -6.00 20.14
CA GLY A 258 -21.60 -5.60 21.45
C GLY A 258 -20.64 -6.63 22.02
N TYR A 259 -19.94 -6.23 23.06
CA TYR A 259 -19.18 -7.14 23.91
C TYR A 259 -19.14 -6.62 25.34
N SER A 260 -19.01 -7.54 26.27
CA SER A 260 -18.88 -7.24 27.70
C SER A 260 -17.88 -8.18 28.36
N PHE A 261 -17.22 -7.71 29.41
CA PHE A 261 -16.38 -8.54 30.26
C PHE A 261 -16.12 -7.86 31.60
N ASP A 262 -15.85 -8.68 32.61
CA ASP A 262 -15.22 -8.26 33.84
C ASP A 262 -13.70 -8.35 33.70
N PHE A 263 -12.96 -7.40 34.26
CA PHE A 263 -11.51 -7.42 34.27
C PHE A 263 -10.91 -7.13 35.65
N VAL A 264 -9.74 -7.71 35.90
CA VAL A 264 -8.92 -7.47 37.10
C VAL A 264 -7.44 -7.73 36.77
N ASN A 265 -6.51 -7.02 37.40
CA ASN A 265 -5.09 -7.28 37.23
C ASN A 265 -4.72 -8.76 37.55
N THR A 266 -3.92 -9.39 36.69
CA THR A 266 -3.48 -10.79 36.84
C THR A 266 -2.56 -10.98 38.05
N GLY A 267 -1.92 -9.91 38.50
CA GLY A 267 -0.74 -9.94 39.38
C GLY A 267 0.54 -9.92 38.56
N ASP A 268 1.56 -9.24 39.05
CA ASP A 268 2.91 -9.26 38.48
C ASP A 268 3.65 -10.57 38.85
N ASN A 269 4.94 -10.67 38.53
CA ASN A 269 5.75 -11.87 38.85
C ASN A 269 5.86 -12.16 40.36
N SER A 270 5.50 -11.21 41.23
CA SER A 270 5.43 -11.37 42.69
C SER A 270 4.01 -11.63 43.20
N GLY A 271 3.02 -11.70 42.30
CA GLY A 271 1.60 -11.80 42.62
C GLY A 271 0.96 -10.47 43.03
N ASN A 272 1.69 -9.34 42.93
CA ASN A 272 1.18 -8.03 43.29
C ASN A 272 0.24 -7.50 42.19
N LYS A 273 -0.99 -7.15 42.58
CA LYS A 273 -2.02 -6.62 41.68
C LYS A 273 -2.09 -5.09 41.68
N ASN A 274 -1.21 -4.41 42.40
CA ASN A 274 -1.20 -2.96 42.56
C ASN A 274 -0.34 -2.29 41.48
N TYR A 275 -0.82 -2.32 40.23
CA TYR A 275 -0.31 -1.54 39.11
C TYR A 275 -1.47 -0.97 38.31
N GLU A 276 -1.21 0.09 37.54
CA GLU A 276 -2.21 0.75 36.72
C GLU A 276 -1.85 0.60 35.25
N LEU A 277 -2.78 0.04 34.48
CA LEU A 277 -2.80 0.07 33.02
C LEU A 277 -3.98 0.94 32.55
N THR A 278 -3.98 1.30 31.27
CA THR A 278 -5.09 1.98 30.63
C THR A 278 -5.78 1.03 29.66
N LEU A 279 -7.04 0.72 29.92
CA LEU A 279 -7.90 -0.09 29.04
C LEU A 279 -8.85 0.85 28.30
N THR A 280 -8.88 0.78 26.97
CA THR A 280 -9.78 1.56 26.12
C THR A 280 -10.69 0.63 25.33
N CYS A 281 -12.01 0.80 25.51
CA CYS A 281 -13.06 -0.01 24.90
C CYS A 281 -14.10 0.91 24.27
N GLY A 282 -14.14 0.99 22.94
CA GLY A 282 -14.97 2.00 22.25
C GLY A 282 -14.61 3.42 22.73
N ASN A 283 -15.62 4.18 23.19
CA ASN A 283 -15.45 5.52 23.74
C ASN A 283 -15.16 5.54 25.26
N GLN A 284 -14.97 4.39 25.89
CA GLN A 284 -14.76 4.26 27.33
C GLN A 284 -13.27 4.01 27.63
N THR A 285 -12.76 4.66 28.67
CA THR A 285 -11.38 4.46 29.16
C THR A 285 -11.40 4.15 30.64
N PHE A 286 -10.66 3.11 31.04
CA PHE A 286 -10.56 2.63 32.41
C PHE A 286 -9.11 2.60 32.87
N LYS A 287 -8.90 2.90 34.17
CA LYS A 287 -7.68 2.56 34.88
C LYS A 287 -7.85 1.21 35.55
N THR A 288 -6.91 0.30 35.32
CA THR A 288 -6.98 -1.05 35.87
C THR A 288 -6.56 -1.08 37.33
N SER A 289 -7.05 -2.06 38.08
CA SER A 289 -6.73 -2.24 39.49
C SER A 289 -6.77 -3.71 39.91
N GLY A 290 -6.40 -3.98 41.17
CA GLY A 290 -6.59 -5.28 41.79
C GLY A 290 -8.04 -5.61 42.15
N THR A 291 -8.99 -4.69 41.92
CA THR A 291 -10.42 -4.90 42.15
C THR A 291 -11.12 -5.17 40.81
N LYS A 292 -12.10 -6.07 40.81
CA LYS A 292 -12.89 -6.38 39.63
C LYS A 292 -13.65 -5.14 39.15
N GLN A 293 -13.58 -4.88 37.86
CA GLN A 293 -14.30 -3.83 37.13
C GLN A 293 -14.99 -4.46 35.92
N SER A 294 -15.95 -3.77 35.30
CA SER A 294 -16.74 -4.32 34.19
C SER A 294 -16.79 -3.35 33.01
N VAL A 295 -16.80 -3.93 31.81
CA VAL A 295 -16.98 -3.24 30.53
C VAL A 295 -18.26 -3.75 29.89
N ASN A 296 -19.02 -2.83 29.30
CA ASN A 296 -20.10 -3.14 28.38
C ASN A 296 -20.08 -2.15 27.21
N VAL A 297 -19.95 -2.67 25.99
CA VAL A 297 -19.98 -1.92 24.75
C VAL A 297 -21.12 -2.48 23.90
N GLU A 298 -22.01 -1.60 23.47
CA GLU A 298 -23.22 -1.94 22.69
C GLU A 298 -23.32 -1.02 21.46
N GLY A 299 -24.27 -1.32 20.56
CA GLY A 299 -24.56 -0.48 19.39
C GLY A 299 -23.49 -0.57 18.31
N LEU A 300 -22.77 -1.69 18.26
CA LEU A 300 -21.79 -2.00 17.22
C LEU A 300 -22.49 -2.66 16.03
N ASP A 301 -21.89 -2.52 14.85
CA ASP A 301 -22.41 -3.03 13.57
C ASP A 301 -21.28 -3.54 12.65
N LYS A 302 -20.11 -3.88 13.23
CA LYS A 302 -18.90 -4.20 12.46
C LYS A 302 -18.54 -5.68 12.58
N ALA A 303 -18.01 -6.26 11.50
CA ALA A 303 -17.43 -7.61 11.51
C ALA A 303 -16.18 -7.71 12.41
N THR A 304 -15.53 -6.58 12.67
CA THR A 304 -14.28 -6.51 13.42
C THR A 304 -14.30 -5.31 14.37
N VAL A 305 -14.00 -5.53 15.65
CA VAL A 305 -13.92 -4.48 16.69
C VAL A 305 -12.74 -4.73 17.62
N SER A 306 -12.18 -3.68 18.21
CA SER A 306 -10.99 -3.79 19.06
C SER A 306 -11.13 -3.06 20.39
N PHE A 307 -10.39 -3.55 21.39
CA PHE A 307 -10.06 -2.81 22.60
C PHE A 307 -8.54 -2.75 22.78
N THR A 308 -8.04 -1.72 23.45
CA THR A 308 -6.60 -1.48 23.60
C THR A 308 -6.20 -1.51 25.06
N LEU A 309 -5.10 -2.19 25.38
CA LEU A 309 -4.47 -2.18 26.69
C LEU A 309 -3.08 -1.54 26.56
N SER A 310 -2.82 -0.48 27.34
CA SER A 310 -1.54 0.23 27.34
C SER A 310 -0.99 0.49 28.75
N GLY A 311 0.32 0.60 28.86
CA GLY A 311 1.04 0.78 30.12
C GLY A 311 2.21 -0.20 30.27
N SER A 312 2.69 -0.36 31.50
CA SER A 312 3.80 -1.28 31.82
C SER A 312 3.48 -2.71 31.37
N ASN A 313 4.51 -3.52 31.10
CA ASN A 313 4.36 -4.90 30.61
C ASN A 313 3.73 -5.83 31.67
N GLN A 314 2.41 -5.76 31.79
CA GLN A 314 1.54 -6.44 32.75
C GLN A 314 0.21 -6.79 32.08
N GLY A 315 -0.65 -7.56 32.76
CA GLY A 315 -1.89 -8.06 32.16
C GLY A 315 -3.13 -7.92 33.03
N ILE A 316 -4.28 -8.06 32.38
CA ILE A 316 -5.59 -8.18 33.02
C ILE A 316 -6.20 -9.54 32.69
N SER A 317 -6.85 -10.16 33.66
CA SER A 317 -7.66 -11.37 33.48
C SER A 317 -9.08 -10.95 33.14
N LEU A 318 -9.62 -11.47 32.03
CA LEU A 318 -10.96 -11.19 31.54
C LEU A 318 -11.90 -12.35 31.86
N SER A 319 -12.87 -12.11 32.71
CA SER A 319 -13.92 -13.07 33.09
C SER A 319 -15.29 -12.61 32.60
N ASN A 320 -16.27 -13.51 32.49
CA ASN A 320 -17.59 -13.18 31.94
C ASN A 320 -17.48 -12.47 30.58
N PHE A 321 -16.52 -12.89 29.74
CA PHE A 321 -16.27 -12.26 28.46
C PHE A 321 -17.23 -12.79 27.42
N TYR A 322 -18.19 -11.95 27.03
CA TYR A 322 -19.28 -12.24 26.12
C TYR A 322 -19.24 -11.32 24.91
N VAL A 323 -19.52 -11.86 23.73
CA VAL A 323 -19.57 -11.15 22.45
C VAL A 323 -20.90 -11.45 21.77
N ASP A 324 -21.69 -10.41 21.52
CA ASP A 324 -22.96 -10.53 20.81
C ASP A 324 -22.72 -10.54 19.31
N VAL A 325 -22.87 -11.70 18.69
CA VAL A 325 -22.71 -11.90 17.25
C VAL A 325 -24.08 -12.04 16.59
N CYS A 326 -24.26 -11.34 15.48
CA CYS A 326 -25.50 -11.33 14.72
C CYS A 326 -25.22 -11.56 13.24
N ARG A 327 -26.13 -12.26 12.55
CA ARG A 327 -26.11 -12.39 11.10
C ARG A 327 -26.36 -11.03 10.48
N SER A 328 -25.51 -10.65 9.54
CA SER A 328 -25.71 -9.46 8.72
C SER A 328 -26.81 -9.70 7.68
N ASN A 329 -27.65 -8.67 7.50
CA ASN A 329 -28.60 -8.60 6.37
C ASN A 329 -27.99 -7.87 5.17
N GLU A 330 -26.77 -7.31 5.32
CA GLU A 330 -26.03 -6.79 4.17
C GLU A 330 -25.50 -7.98 3.37
N GLU A 331 -25.92 -8.07 2.11
CA GLU A 331 -25.30 -9.03 1.21
C GLU A 331 -23.81 -8.67 1.10
N PRO A 332 -22.89 -9.62 1.39
CA PRO A 332 -21.49 -9.40 1.11
C PRO A 332 -21.34 -9.00 -0.35
N GLU A 333 -20.50 -8.01 -0.61
CA GLU A 333 -20.23 -7.58 -1.98
C GLU A 333 -19.85 -8.79 -2.83
N PRO A 334 -20.45 -8.95 -4.03
CA PRO A 334 -20.09 -10.03 -4.92
C PRO A 334 -18.59 -10.08 -5.14
N GLN A 335 -17.99 -11.21 -4.78
CA GLN A 335 -16.55 -11.43 -4.90
C GLN A 335 -16.25 -12.82 -5.42
N PHE A 336 -15.08 -12.96 -6.02
CA PHE A 336 -14.57 -14.22 -6.49
C PHE A 336 -13.14 -14.43 -6.01
N GLU A 337 -12.84 -15.61 -5.47
CA GLU A 337 -11.49 -15.98 -5.07
C GLU A 337 -10.70 -16.49 -6.28
N ILE A 338 -9.83 -15.64 -6.82
CA ILE A 338 -8.96 -16.01 -7.93
C ILE A 338 -8.00 -17.11 -7.48
N PHE A 339 -7.38 -16.92 -6.32
CA PHE A 339 -6.51 -17.92 -5.69
C PHE A 339 -6.82 -18.03 -4.20
N THR A 340 -7.56 -19.07 -3.81
CA THR A 340 -7.87 -19.38 -2.41
C THR A 340 -6.61 -19.78 -1.63
N THR A 341 -6.46 -19.26 -0.41
CA THR A 341 -5.36 -19.64 0.50
C THR A 341 -5.92 -20.07 1.85
N LYS A 342 -5.93 -21.38 2.13
CA LYS A 342 -6.33 -21.96 3.41
C LYS A 342 -5.10 -22.26 4.30
N PRO A 343 -5.29 -22.46 5.61
CA PRO A 343 -4.24 -22.98 6.48
C PRO A 343 -3.62 -24.26 5.88
N GLY A 344 -2.28 -24.29 5.74
CA GLY A 344 -1.54 -25.40 5.15
C GLY A 344 -1.25 -25.31 3.64
N ASP A 345 -1.99 -24.49 2.87
CA ASP A 345 -1.78 -24.31 1.43
C ASP A 345 -0.43 -23.66 1.05
N VAL A 346 -0.05 -23.75 -0.21
CA VAL A 346 0.98 -22.87 -0.77
C VAL A 346 0.32 -21.54 -1.14
N VAL A 347 0.92 -20.42 -0.74
CA VAL A 347 0.32 -19.10 -0.94
C VAL A 347 0.51 -18.62 -2.37
N ASN A 348 -0.53 -17.98 -2.92
CA ASN A 348 -0.37 -17.12 -4.08
C ASN A 348 -0.31 -15.67 -3.62
N ARG A 349 0.57 -14.87 -4.21
CA ARG A 349 0.78 -13.48 -3.81
C ARG A 349 1.03 -12.59 -5.00
N ILE A 350 0.97 -11.29 -4.75
CA ILE A 350 1.33 -10.23 -5.70
C ILE A 350 0.40 -10.22 -6.92
N PRO A 351 -0.81 -9.64 -6.78
CA PRO A 351 -1.81 -9.65 -7.82
C PRO A 351 -1.44 -8.71 -8.98
N ALA A 352 -1.64 -9.20 -10.21
CA ALA A 352 -1.55 -8.45 -11.45
C ALA A 352 -2.79 -8.71 -12.31
N ILE A 353 -3.37 -7.69 -12.93
CA ILE A 353 -4.58 -7.82 -13.75
C ILE A 353 -4.52 -6.93 -15.00
N ALA A 354 -4.97 -7.47 -16.14
CA ALA A 354 -5.18 -6.72 -17.37
C ALA A 354 -6.48 -7.14 -18.07
N LYS A 355 -7.04 -6.22 -18.86
CA LYS A 355 -8.07 -6.48 -19.86
C LYS A 355 -7.41 -6.67 -21.22
N ALA A 356 -7.55 -7.84 -21.84
CA ALA A 356 -7.13 -8.12 -23.20
C ALA A 356 -8.00 -7.41 -24.25
N HIS A 357 -7.50 -7.28 -25.48
CA HIS A 357 -8.21 -6.60 -26.57
C HIS A 357 -9.61 -7.18 -26.85
N ASN A 358 -9.77 -8.50 -26.75
CA ASN A 358 -11.07 -9.16 -26.93
C ASN A 358 -12.08 -8.85 -25.78
N GLY A 359 -11.60 -8.32 -24.66
CA GLY A 359 -12.37 -8.01 -23.46
C GLY A 359 -12.12 -8.96 -22.29
N ASP A 360 -11.38 -10.05 -22.51
CA ASP A 360 -11.10 -11.02 -21.45
C ASP A 360 -10.24 -10.40 -20.35
N LEU A 361 -10.47 -10.80 -19.11
CA LEU A 361 -9.59 -10.48 -18.00
C LEU A 361 -8.52 -11.54 -17.85
N ILE A 362 -7.32 -11.12 -17.47
CA ILE A 362 -6.20 -12.00 -17.14
C ILE A 362 -5.70 -11.60 -15.76
N ALA A 363 -5.84 -12.49 -14.78
CA ALA A 363 -5.31 -12.30 -13.43
C ALA A 363 -4.08 -13.21 -13.24
N VAL A 364 -2.95 -12.63 -12.83
CA VAL A 364 -1.67 -13.32 -12.62
C VAL A 364 -1.21 -13.11 -11.18
N ALA A 365 -0.56 -14.12 -10.60
CA ALA A 365 0.05 -14.06 -9.27
C ALA A 365 1.26 -14.99 -9.15
N ASP A 366 2.14 -14.69 -8.20
CA ASP A 366 3.19 -15.60 -7.74
C ASP A 366 2.55 -16.83 -7.09
N TYR A 367 3.22 -17.98 -7.20
CA TYR A 367 2.95 -19.18 -6.40
C TYR A 367 4.19 -19.54 -5.59
N ARG A 368 4.15 -19.32 -4.28
CA ARG A 368 5.34 -19.26 -3.41
C ARG A 368 5.49 -20.50 -2.54
N TYR A 369 6.27 -21.48 -3.00
CA TYR A 369 6.46 -22.76 -2.31
C TYR A 369 6.94 -22.63 -0.85
N SER A 370 7.87 -21.70 -0.57
CA SER A 370 8.32 -21.39 0.81
C SER A 370 7.52 -20.29 1.51
N GLY A 371 6.64 -19.58 0.79
CA GLY A 371 5.98 -18.37 1.27
C GLY A 371 6.85 -17.10 1.29
N ALA A 372 8.16 -17.21 1.04
CA ALA A 372 9.08 -16.07 1.05
C ALA A 372 9.02 -15.21 -0.23
N ASP A 373 9.53 -13.99 -0.16
CA ASP A 373 9.77 -13.15 -1.34
C ASP A 373 10.87 -13.76 -2.23
N ILE A 374 10.87 -13.37 -3.51
CA ILE A 374 11.84 -13.86 -4.49
C ILE A 374 13.29 -13.59 -4.03
N GLY A 375 14.12 -14.64 -4.09
CA GLY A 375 15.53 -14.59 -3.68
C GLY A 375 15.78 -14.48 -2.16
N MET A 376 14.75 -14.63 -1.32
CA MET A 376 14.87 -14.57 0.16
C MET A 376 14.89 -15.94 0.85
N SER A 377 14.59 -17.02 0.13
CA SER A 377 14.63 -18.40 0.65
C SER A 377 15.78 -19.21 0.06
N SER A 378 16.24 -20.25 0.77
CA SER A 378 17.34 -21.12 0.33
C SER A 378 16.88 -22.53 -0.04
N GLY A 379 17.53 -23.14 -1.03
CA GLY A 379 17.23 -24.49 -1.50
C GLY A 379 16.13 -24.57 -2.57
N ALA A 380 15.65 -25.77 -2.87
CA ALA A 380 14.55 -25.99 -3.82
C ALA A 380 13.23 -25.30 -3.42
N ASP A 381 13.11 -24.90 -2.14
CA ASP A 381 11.95 -24.21 -1.58
C ASP A 381 11.91 -22.71 -1.95
N GLY A 382 13.01 -22.15 -2.49
CA GLY A 382 13.06 -20.78 -3.04
C GLY A 382 12.41 -20.61 -4.41
N LYS A 383 11.83 -21.69 -4.96
CA LYS A 383 11.09 -21.69 -6.22
C LYS A 383 9.81 -20.85 -6.11
N LEU A 384 9.58 -19.96 -7.10
CA LEU A 384 8.31 -19.27 -7.32
C LEU A 384 7.86 -19.46 -8.77
N ASP A 385 6.62 -19.87 -8.97
CA ASP A 385 5.99 -19.95 -10.30
C ASP A 385 5.10 -18.73 -10.53
N LEU A 386 4.74 -18.46 -11.78
CA LEU A 386 3.64 -17.55 -12.12
C LEU A 386 2.41 -18.36 -12.51
N ARG A 387 1.29 -18.10 -11.83
CA ARG A 387 -0.01 -18.71 -12.11
C ARG A 387 -1.00 -17.67 -12.58
N PHE A 388 -1.98 -18.10 -13.37
CA PHE A 388 -2.98 -17.21 -13.92
C PHE A 388 -4.35 -17.86 -14.06
N ARG A 389 -5.37 -17.01 -14.14
CA ARG A 389 -6.74 -17.34 -14.53
C ARG A 389 -7.25 -16.30 -15.50
N THR A 390 -8.24 -16.67 -16.31
CA THR A 390 -8.90 -15.73 -17.22
C THR A 390 -10.40 -15.76 -17.03
N SER A 391 -11.05 -14.64 -17.34
CA SER A 391 -12.51 -14.50 -17.41
C SER A 391 -12.89 -13.92 -18.76
N SER A 392 -13.98 -14.42 -19.34
CA SER A 392 -14.53 -13.94 -20.63
C SER A 392 -15.88 -13.21 -20.46
N ASP A 393 -16.29 -12.98 -19.21
CA ASP A 393 -17.59 -12.46 -18.81
C ASP A 393 -17.44 -11.38 -17.72
N ASN A 394 -16.42 -10.51 -17.85
CA ASN A 394 -16.12 -9.41 -16.93
C ASN A 394 -16.04 -9.84 -15.45
N GLY A 395 -15.41 -10.98 -15.22
CA GLY A 395 -15.08 -11.49 -13.90
C GLY A 395 -16.20 -12.24 -13.17
N VAL A 396 -17.32 -12.51 -13.84
CA VAL A 396 -18.43 -13.31 -13.26
C VAL A 396 -17.99 -14.76 -13.07
N THR A 397 -17.32 -15.35 -14.07
CA THR A 397 -16.72 -16.69 -13.97
C THR A 397 -15.25 -16.66 -14.40
N TRP A 398 -14.47 -17.58 -13.82
CA TRP A 398 -13.03 -17.68 -14.08
C TRP A 398 -12.64 -19.10 -14.45
N SER A 399 -11.70 -19.24 -15.39
CA SER A 399 -11.08 -20.51 -15.79
C SER A 399 -10.51 -21.28 -14.60
N GLY A 400 -10.15 -22.55 -14.79
CA GLY A 400 -9.25 -23.22 -13.84
C GLY A 400 -7.90 -22.49 -13.70
N ILE A 401 -7.18 -22.74 -12.60
CA ILE A 401 -5.81 -22.23 -12.40
C ILE A 401 -4.88 -22.84 -13.45
N ARG A 402 -4.13 -21.99 -14.13
CA ARG A 402 -3.10 -22.36 -15.12
C ARG A 402 -1.73 -21.83 -14.69
N THR A 403 -0.67 -22.43 -15.20
CA THR A 403 0.71 -21.97 -14.98
C THR A 403 1.18 -21.17 -16.20
N LEU A 404 1.56 -19.92 -15.99
CA LEU A 404 2.19 -19.06 -16.99
C LEU A 404 3.66 -19.45 -17.16
N ALA A 405 4.38 -19.56 -16.04
CA ALA A 405 5.79 -19.95 -16.01
C ALA A 405 6.06 -20.86 -14.82
N ALA A 406 6.64 -22.03 -15.08
CA ALA A 406 7.11 -22.96 -14.06
C ALA A 406 8.61 -22.80 -13.85
N ALA A 407 9.02 -22.35 -12.67
CA ALA A 407 10.41 -22.26 -12.28
C ALA A 407 11.01 -23.64 -11.99
N LYS A 408 12.33 -23.74 -12.20
CA LYS A 408 13.10 -24.98 -12.01
C LYS A 408 13.49 -25.22 -10.54
N GLY A 409 13.69 -24.14 -9.77
CA GLY A 409 14.18 -24.20 -8.39
C GLY A 409 15.65 -24.61 -8.29
N TYR A 410 16.44 -23.88 -7.50
CA TYR A 410 17.87 -24.13 -7.29
C TYR A 410 18.32 -23.71 -5.88
N ALA A 411 19.45 -24.23 -5.40
CA ALA A 411 20.02 -23.80 -4.13
C ALA A 411 20.54 -22.34 -4.19
N TYR A 412 20.35 -21.60 -3.10
CA TYR A 412 20.78 -20.21 -2.94
C TYR A 412 22.30 -20.06 -3.18
N GLY A 413 22.69 -19.03 -3.94
CA GLY A 413 24.09 -18.74 -4.26
C GLY A 413 24.71 -19.62 -5.36
N ASN A 414 23.96 -20.54 -5.96
CA ASN A 414 24.47 -21.34 -7.08
C ASN A 414 24.26 -20.65 -8.43
N ALA A 415 25.12 -19.67 -8.73
CA ALA A 415 25.11 -18.88 -9.98
C ALA A 415 25.52 -19.67 -11.24
N THR A 416 25.70 -21.00 -11.17
CA THR A 416 26.14 -21.83 -12.30
C THR A 416 24.99 -22.52 -13.05
N GLY A 417 23.76 -22.43 -12.53
CA GLY A 417 22.54 -22.90 -13.19
C GLY A 417 21.86 -21.83 -14.05
N ASP A 418 20.81 -22.23 -14.77
CA ASP A 418 19.89 -21.35 -15.51
C ASP A 418 19.18 -20.37 -14.55
N SER A 419 19.88 -19.28 -14.22
CA SER A 419 19.49 -18.25 -13.24
C SER A 419 18.11 -17.68 -13.52
N LEU A 420 17.84 -17.32 -14.79
CA LEU A 420 16.56 -16.78 -15.22
C LEU A 420 15.38 -17.66 -14.78
N ASN A 421 15.49 -18.97 -14.99
CA ASN A 421 14.39 -19.91 -14.73
C ASN A 421 14.37 -20.45 -13.29
N ALA A 422 15.14 -19.87 -12.37
CA ALA A 422 15.22 -20.36 -10.99
C ALA A 422 13.95 -20.08 -10.17
N ALA A 423 13.38 -18.89 -10.36
CA ALA A 423 12.16 -18.39 -9.72
C ALA A 423 11.62 -17.23 -10.55
N PHE A 424 10.30 -17.02 -10.54
CA PHE A 424 9.61 -15.89 -11.15
C PHE A 424 8.62 -15.31 -10.13
N GLY A 425 8.68 -14.00 -9.90
CA GLY A 425 7.79 -13.35 -8.94
C GLY A 425 7.58 -11.88 -9.25
N ASP A 426 6.68 -11.25 -8.49
CA ASP A 426 6.30 -9.85 -8.61
C ASP A 426 5.84 -9.45 -10.04
N PRO A 427 4.80 -10.10 -10.60
CA PRO A 427 4.35 -9.85 -11.96
C PRO A 427 3.76 -8.44 -12.12
N CYS A 428 3.97 -7.87 -13.29
CA CYS A 428 3.14 -6.78 -13.83
C CYS A 428 2.74 -7.11 -15.27
N ILE A 429 1.54 -6.67 -15.67
CA ILE A 429 0.90 -7.08 -16.91
C ILE A 429 0.31 -5.89 -17.68
N VAL A 430 0.34 -5.95 -19.00
CA VAL A 430 -0.41 -5.10 -19.91
C VAL A 430 -0.84 -5.90 -21.14
N ALA A 431 -2.04 -5.66 -21.62
CA ALA A 431 -2.48 -6.15 -22.91
C ALA A 431 -2.58 -4.99 -23.89
N ASP A 432 -2.19 -5.24 -25.13
CA ASP A 432 -2.26 -4.24 -26.17
C ASP A 432 -3.72 -3.92 -26.49
N ARG A 433 -4.04 -2.64 -26.60
CA ARG A 433 -5.41 -2.20 -26.87
C ARG A 433 -5.86 -2.42 -28.32
N GLU A 434 -4.94 -2.66 -29.25
CA GLU A 434 -5.25 -2.85 -30.69
C GLU A 434 -4.94 -4.26 -31.23
N SER A 435 -4.35 -5.15 -30.43
CA SER A 435 -4.01 -6.51 -30.87
C SER A 435 -4.18 -7.54 -29.75
N GLY A 436 -4.15 -8.82 -30.11
CA GLY A 436 -4.21 -9.92 -29.13
C GLY A 436 -2.97 -10.08 -28.25
N ARG A 437 -2.00 -9.16 -28.36
CA ARG A 437 -0.70 -9.28 -27.70
C ARG A 437 -0.79 -8.88 -26.22
N VAL A 438 -0.16 -9.65 -25.35
CA VAL A 438 -0.09 -9.38 -23.91
C VAL A 438 1.35 -9.52 -23.43
N LEU A 439 1.81 -8.58 -22.62
CA LEU A 439 3.13 -8.54 -22.01
C LEU A 439 3.01 -8.78 -20.51
N VAL A 440 3.82 -9.72 -20.00
CA VAL A 440 4.09 -9.87 -18.57
C VAL A 440 5.58 -9.66 -18.32
N LEU A 441 5.91 -8.82 -17.35
CA LEU A 441 7.25 -8.74 -16.77
C LEU A 441 7.22 -9.31 -15.36
N SER A 442 8.31 -9.96 -14.95
CA SER A 442 8.49 -10.43 -13.58
C SER A 442 9.94 -10.29 -13.13
N CYS A 443 10.14 -10.20 -11.82
CA CYS A 443 11.43 -10.52 -11.23
C CYS A 443 11.80 -11.97 -11.55
N SER A 444 13.09 -12.25 -11.64
CA SER A 444 13.60 -13.61 -11.85
C SER A 444 14.92 -13.88 -11.13
N GLY A 445 15.23 -15.16 -10.96
CA GLY A 445 16.47 -15.60 -10.33
C GLY A 445 16.41 -15.69 -8.81
N MET A 446 17.59 -15.91 -8.21
CA MET A 446 17.74 -16.24 -6.79
C MET A 446 18.33 -15.11 -5.94
N VAL A 447 18.54 -13.94 -6.55
CA VAL A 447 19.05 -12.77 -5.84
C VAL A 447 17.88 -11.90 -5.42
N SER A 448 17.81 -11.59 -4.13
CA SER A 448 16.83 -10.66 -3.59
C SER A 448 17.26 -9.22 -3.79
N PHE A 449 16.30 -8.32 -3.98
CA PHE A 449 16.55 -6.88 -4.14
C PHE A 449 17.48 -6.28 -3.06
N PRO A 450 17.32 -6.57 -1.74
CA PRO A 450 18.20 -6.02 -0.71
C PRO A 450 19.67 -6.39 -0.88
N ASN A 451 19.94 -7.61 -1.38
CA ASN A 451 21.28 -8.18 -1.52
C ASN A 451 21.90 -7.96 -2.91
N GLY A 452 21.15 -7.41 -3.86
CA GLY A 452 21.62 -7.20 -5.23
C GLY A 452 22.82 -6.26 -5.33
N THR A 453 23.68 -6.55 -6.31
CA THR A 453 24.80 -5.74 -6.78
C THR A 453 24.76 -5.66 -8.30
N ARG A 454 25.46 -4.68 -8.89
CA ARG A 454 25.47 -4.48 -10.35
C ARG A 454 25.83 -5.74 -11.15
N THR A 455 26.64 -6.64 -10.59
CA THR A 455 27.08 -7.88 -11.25
C THR A 455 26.40 -9.14 -10.72
N ASN A 456 25.57 -9.04 -9.69
CA ASN A 456 24.81 -10.13 -9.11
C ASN A 456 23.50 -9.57 -8.55
N HIS A 457 22.48 -9.49 -9.39
CA HIS A 457 21.20 -8.86 -9.10
C HIS A 457 20.03 -9.78 -9.47
N GLN A 458 18.84 -9.36 -9.05
CA GLN A 458 17.59 -9.93 -9.53
C GLN A 458 17.45 -9.69 -11.03
N GLY A 459 16.99 -10.69 -11.78
CA GLY A 459 16.74 -10.57 -13.21
C GLY A 459 15.36 -10.00 -13.51
N ILE A 460 15.15 -9.56 -14.76
CA ILE A 460 13.89 -9.09 -15.31
C ILE A 460 13.50 -10.04 -16.44
N ALA A 461 12.50 -10.89 -16.19
CA ALA A 461 11.98 -11.84 -17.16
C ALA A 461 10.79 -11.24 -17.92
N ARG A 462 10.76 -11.45 -19.23
CA ARG A 462 9.67 -11.06 -20.12
C ARG A 462 8.95 -12.28 -20.71
N PHE A 463 7.63 -12.20 -20.75
CA PHE A 463 6.74 -13.17 -21.40
C PHE A 463 5.76 -12.45 -22.33
N TYR A 464 5.50 -13.05 -23.49
CA TYR A 464 4.44 -12.61 -24.39
C TYR A 464 3.36 -13.68 -24.51
N SER A 465 2.12 -13.22 -24.66
CA SER A 465 1.05 -13.98 -25.29
C SER A 465 0.69 -13.29 -26.59
N GLU A 466 0.38 -14.07 -27.63
CA GLU A 466 -0.09 -13.57 -28.94
C GLU A 466 -1.58 -13.90 -29.18
N ASP A 467 -2.27 -14.42 -28.15
CA ASP A 467 -3.61 -14.99 -28.25
C ASP A 467 -4.54 -14.53 -27.11
N ASN A 468 -4.42 -13.27 -26.67
CA ASN A 468 -5.19 -12.66 -25.59
C ASN A 468 -5.00 -13.37 -24.23
N GLY A 469 -3.77 -13.78 -23.92
CA GLY A 469 -3.40 -14.35 -22.63
C GLY A 469 -3.75 -15.82 -22.45
N GLN A 470 -4.00 -16.57 -23.53
CA GLN A 470 -4.33 -17.99 -23.44
C GLN A 470 -3.10 -18.88 -23.36
N THR A 471 -2.04 -18.54 -24.11
CA THR A 471 -0.73 -19.20 -24.08
C THR A 471 0.39 -18.19 -23.95
N TRP A 472 1.55 -18.63 -23.46
CA TRP A 472 2.67 -17.77 -23.12
C TRP A 472 3.98 -18.28 -23.72
N SER A 473 4.85 -17.35 -24.15
CA SER A 473 6.21 -17.63 -24.59
C SER A 473 7.09 -18.14 -23.45
N ALA A 474 8.24 -18.71 -23.78
CA ALA A 474 9.30 -18.89 -22.79
C ALA A 474 9.80 -17.53 -22.24
N ALA A 475 10.38 -17.56 -21.03
CA ALA A 475 10.99 -16.39 -20.42
C ALA A 475 12.15 -15.87 -21.28
N THR A 476 12.20 -14.55 -21.49
CA THR A 476 13.37 -13.85 -22.04
C THR A 476 13.98 -12.96 -20.96
N ASP A 477 15.28 -13.06 -20.72
CA ASP A 477 15.99 -12.13 -19.84
C ASP A 477 16.21 -10.80 -20.57
N ILE A 478 15.72 -9.70 -19.98
CA ILE A 478 15.89 -8.34 -20.51
C ILE A 478 16.69 -7.44 -19.55
N SER A 479 17.36 -8.04 -18.55
CA SER A 479 18.05 -7.29 -17.49
C SER A 479 19.21 -6.46 -18.04
N ASP A 480 20.11 -7.07 -18.81
CA ASP A 480 21.37 -6.44 -19.21
C ASP A 480 21.19 -5.10 -19.94
N PRO A 481 20.35 -4.98 -20.99
CA PRO A 481 20.10 -3.70 -21.64
C PRO A 481 19.58 -2.62 -20.68
N ILE A 482 18.69 -2.99 -19.76
CA ILE A 482 18.08 -2.05 -18.80
C ILE A 482 19.12 -1.57 -17.78
N TYR A 483 19.90 -2.48 -17.20
CA TYR A 483 20.93 -2.12 -16.23
C TYR A 483 22.06 -1.31 -16.87
N THR A 484 22.44 -1.61 -18.11
CA THR A 484 23.49 -0.89 -18.82
C THR A 484 23.14 0.57 -19.13
N MET A 485 21.84 0.93 -19.23
CA MET A 485 21.44 2.34 -19.30
C MET A 485 21.99 3.15 -18.12
N PHE A 486 21.92 2.58 -16.91
CA PHE A 486 22.33 3.23 -15.66
C PHE A 486 23.84 3.23 -15.41
N ASP A 487 24.65 2.49 -16.17
CA ASP A 487 26.11 2.51 -16.03
C ASP A 487 26.71 3.89 -16.38
N LYS A 488 25.95 4.71 -17.12
CA LYS A 488 26.32 6.08 -17.49
C LYS A 488 25.88 7.15 -16.48
N ARG A 489 25.19 6.76 -15.40
CA ARG A 489 24.71 7.68 -14.38
C ARG A 489 25.88 8.39 -13.70
N LYS A 490 25.75 9.69 -13.46
CA LYS A 490 26.82 10.54 -12.87
C LYS A 490 27.30 10.08 -11.50
N ASP A 491 26.38 9.54 -10.69
CA ASP A 491 26.68 9.06 -9.32
C ASP A 491 27.13 7.59 -9.27
N GLY A 492 27.43 6.99 -10.43
CA GLY A 492 27.83 5.60 -10.59
C GLY A 492 26.66 4.64 -10.84
N SER A 493 27.02 3.41 -11.23
CA SER A 493 26.08 2.36 -11.57
C SER A 493 25.14 2.01 -10.41
N ILE A 494 23.91 1.65 -10.74
CA ILE A 494 22.94 1.11 -9.77
C ILE A 494 23.33 -0.30 -9.31
N ARG A 495 22.77 -0.74 -8.19
CA ARG A 495 22.99 -2.07 -7.62
C ARG A 495 21.96 -3.09 -8.11
N CYS A 496 20.69 -2.76 -8.02
CA CYS A 496 19.59 -3.70 -8.27
C CYS A 496 18.32 -2.91 -8.56
N MET A 497 17.34 -3.52 -9.22
CA MET A 497 16.01 -2.97 -9.37
C MET A 497 14.95 -4.06 -9.40
N PHE A 498 13.70 -3.66 -9.25
CA PHE A 498 12.56 -4.44 -9.72
C PHE A 498 11.43 -3.53 -10.21
N ILE A 499 10.58 -4.05 -11.10
CA ILE A 499 9.42 -3.34 -11.62
C ILE A 499 8.26 -3.47 -10.63
N GLY A 500 7.57 -2.37 -10.34
CA GLY A 500 6.40 -2.38 -9.47
C GLY A 500 5.32 -3.33 -9.98
N SER A 501 4.92 -4.28 -9.13
CA SER A 501 3.93 -5.31 -9.50
C SER A 501 2.50 -4.77 -9.62
N GLY A 502 1.68 -5.44 -10.43
CA GLY A 502 0.31 -5.03 -10.74
C GLY A 502 0.11 -4.79 -12.24
N LYS A 503 -0.06 -3.54 -12.64
CA LYS A 503 -0.36 -3.13 -14.02
C LYS A 503 0.81 -2.34 -14.63
N ILE A 504 1.11 -2.59 -15.91
CA ILE A 504 1.88 -1.66 -16.76
C ILE A 504 0.87 -0.74 -17.46
N SER A 505 1.06 0.58 -17.39
CA SER A 505 0.14 1.51 -18.09
C SER A 505 0.48 1.56 -19.58
N GLN A 506 -0.54 1.56 -20.43
CA GLN A 506 -0.40 1.85 -21.85
C GLN A 506 -1.12 3.17 -22.12
N SER A 507 -0.37 4.13 -22.67
CA SER A 507 -0.89 5.46 -23.02
C SER A 507 -2.16 5.36 -23.86
N SER A 508 -3.08 6.28 -23.63
CA SER A 508 -4.27 6.45 -24.45
C SER A 508 -4.08 7.44 -25.59
N THR A 509 -2.98 8.19 -25.57
CA THR A 509 -2.82 9.38 -26.43
C THR A 509 -1.52 9.39 -27.23
N VAL A 510 -0.51 8.61 -26.81
CA VAL A 510 0.80 8.56 -27.43
C VAL A 510 0.97 7.23 -28.14
N LYS A 511 0.95 7.27 -29.47
CA LYS A 511 1.19 6.12 -30.33
C LYS A 511 2.44 6.37 -31.16
N VAL A 512 3.40 5.47 -31.09
CA VAL A 512 4.68 5.53 -31.83
C VAL A 512 4.81 4.25 -32.62
N GLY A 513 4.85 4.37 -33.94
CA GLY A 513 4.78 3.20 -34.82
C GLY A 513 3.47 2.42 -34.63
N ASP A 514 3.59 1.11 -34.39
CA ASP A 514 2.44 0.20 -34.28
C ASP A 514 1.79 0.21 -32.90
N TYR A 515 2.46 0.70 -31.86
CA TYR A 515 2.04 0.55 -30.48
C TYR A 515 1.83 1.87 -29.75
N TYR A 516 0.88 1.87 -28.81
CA TYR A 516 0.82 2.94 -27.81
C TYR A 516 1.92 2.75 -26.79
N ARG A 517 2.56 3.86 -26.41
CA ARG A 517 3.68 3.87 -25.47
C ARG A 517 3.29 3.21 -24.15
N LEU A 518 4.15 2.33 -23.66
CA LEU A 518 4.04 1.74 -22.33
C LEU A 518 4.76 2.59 -21.30
N TYR A 519 4.26 2.60 -20.07
CA TYR A 519 4.92 3.17 -18.90
C TYR A 519 4.94 2.13 -17.78
N CYS A 520 6.13 1.80 -17.27
CA CYS A 520 6.30 0.94 -16.09
C CYS A 520 7.20 1.62 -15.06
N ALA A 521 6.79 1.58 -13.79
CA ALA A 521 7.55 2.20 -12.71
C ALA A 521 8.40 1.14 -11.98
N ALA A 522 9.60 1.52 -11.53
CA ALA A 522 10.54 0.60 -10.89
C ALA A 522 11.10 1.14 -9.58
N LEU A 523 11.36 0.25 -8.62
CA LEU A 523 12.22 0.53 -7.48
C LEU A 523 13.66 0.23 -7.87
N VAL A 524 14.55 1.19 -7.65
CA VAL A 524 15.97 1.11 -7.99
C VAL A 524 16.80 1.36 -6.73
N LYS A 525 17.79 0.50 -6.50
CA LYS A 525 18.81 0.67 -5.45
C LYS A 525 20.07 1.28 -6.05
N LEU A 526 20.40 2.50 -5.64
CA LEU A 526 21.59 3.21 -6.09
C LEU A 526 22.88 2.59 -5.54
N GLY A 527 24.04 2.96 -6.10
CA GLY A 527 25.37 2.53 -5.63
C GLY A 527 25.62 2.79 -4.15
N ASN A 528 25.16 3.94 -3.64
CA ASN A 528 25.22 4.31 -2.22
C ASN A 528 24.22 3.56 -1.32
N GLY A 529 23.38 2.68 -1.89
CA GLY A 529 22.37 1.90 -1.18
C GLY A 529 21.00 2.56 -1.00
N ALA A 530 20.82 3.80 -1.47
CA ALA A 530 19.53 4.49 -1.41
C ALA A 530 18.49 3.83 -2.34
N ASN A 531 17.25 3.78 -1.87
CA ASN A 531 16.09 3.32 -2.64
C ASN A 531 15.38 4.52 -3.27
N VAL A 532 15.22 4.48 -4.59
CA VAL A 532 14.62 5.55 -5.41
C VAL A 532 13.73 4.94 -6.49
N ASN A 533 12.83 5.71 -7.09
CA ASN A 533 12.02 5.21 -8.21
C ASN A 533 12.36 5.84 -9.54
N PHE A 534 12.09 5.10 -10.62
CA PHE A 534 12.14 5.58 -12.01
C PHE A 534 10.89 5.11 -12.75
N VAL A 535 10.58 5.77 -13.88
CA VAL A 535 9.61 5.28 -14.86
C VAL A 535 10.36 4.96 -16.14
N PHE A 536 10.14 3.75 -16.65
CA PHE A 536 10.59 3.33 -17.97
C PHE A 536 9.45 3.43 -18.96
N TYR A 537 9.79 3.66 -20.22
CA TYR A 537 8.84 3.63 -21.31
C TYR A 537 9.31 2.76 -22.47
N SER A 538 8.36 2.30 -23.28
CA SER A 538 8.61 1.48 -24.46
C SER A 538 7.63 1.83 -25.59
N ASP A 539 8.15 2.00 -26.79
CA ASP A 539 7.40 2.31 -28.02
C ASP A 539 7.23 1.10 -28.95
N ASP A 540 7.77 -0.06 -28.59
CA ASP A 540 7.73 -1.31 -29.35
C ASP A 540 7.10 -2.47 -28.55
N PHE A 541 6.21 -2.12 -27.62
CA PHE A 541 5.46 -3.03 -26.75
C PHE A 541 6.35 -3.94 -25.87
N GLY A 542 7.36 -3.34 -25.25
CA GLY A 542 8.29 -4.01 -24.33
C GLY A 542 9.45 -4.74 -25.02
N GLY A 543 9.70 -4.44 -26.29
CA GLY A 543 10.86 -4.90 -27.04
C GLY A 543 12.14 -4.28 -26.49
N THR A 544 12.15 -2.95 -26.42
CA THR A 544 13.19 -2.08 -25.87
C THR A 544 12.60 -1.09 -24.87
N TRP A 545 13.43 -0.58 -23.96
CA TRP A 545 13.04 0.31 -22.87
C TRP A 545 14.01 1.47 -22.74
N ASP A 546 13.49 2.64 -22.40
CA ASP A 546 14.23 3.86 -22.05
C ASP A 546 13.74 4.46 -20.73
N VAL A 547 14.52 5.37 -20.13
CA VAL A 547 14.19 6.02 -18.84
C VAL A 547 13.54 7.38 -19.05
N LEU A 548 12.29 7.55 -18.59
CA LEU A 548 11.57 8.81 -18.70
C LEU A 548 12.22 9.88 -17.78
N GLY A 549 12.71 10.97 -18.39
CA GLY A 549 13.49 11.99 -17.71
C GLY A 549 14.99 11.68 -17.56
N GLY A 550 15.46 10.55 -18.11
CA GLY A 550 16.87 10.16 -18.13
C GLY A 550 17.37 9.51 -16.83
N VAL A 551 18.53 8.87 -16.92
CA VAL A 551 19.11 8.02 -15.84
C VAL A 551 19.60 8.79 -14.61
N ASP A 552 19.83 10.10 -14.75
CA ASP A 552 20.35 10.95 -13.69
C ASP A 552 19.24 11.53 -12.79
N VAL A 553 18.00 11.62 -13.29
CA VAL A 553 16.87 12.26 -12.59
C VAL A 553 15.90 11.21 -12.08
N SER A 554 15.91 10.98 -10.77
CA SER A 554 14.92 10.13 -10.11
C SER A 554 13.65 10.94 -9.78
N PRO A 555 12.46 10.53 -10.24
CA PRO A 555 11.20 11.14 -9.81
C PRO A 555 10.96 11.08 -8.30
N ILE A 556 11.39 10.00 -7.64
CA ILE A 556 11.27 9.79 -6.19
C ILE A 556 12.69 9.59 -5.67
N PRO A 557 13.42 10.67 -5.35
CA PRO A 557 14.86 10.62 -5.09
C PRO A 557 15.24 10.03 -3.72
N SER A 558 14.25 9.78 -2.86
CA SER A 558 14.47 9.19 -1.54
C SER A 558 13.18 8.57 -0.99
N GLY A 559 13.31 7.52 -0.18
CA GLY A 559 12.16 6.90 0.49
C GLY A 559 11.21 6.15 -0.45
N GLY A 560 11.67 5.88 -1.68
CA GLY A 560 10.93 5.11 -2.66
C GLY A 560 10.87 3.62 -2.31
N ASP A 561 9.76 2.99 -2.68
CA ASP A 561 9.52 1.55 -2.62
C ASP A 561 8.66 1.16 -3.84
N GLU A 562 7.80 0.15 -3.78
CA GLU A 562 6.96 -0.29 -4.91
C GLU A 562 6.14 0.87 -5.54
N PRO A 563 6.43 1.25 -6.80
CA PRO A 563 5.76 2.37 -7.46
C PRO A 563 4.76 1.93 -8.54
N LYS A 564 3.87 2.84 -8.91
CA LYS A 564 2.96 2.73 -10.07
C LYS A 564 3.06 3.97 -10.94
N ALA A 565 2.71 3.84 -12.21
CA ALA A 565 2.61 4.95 -13.15
C ALA A 565 1.32 4.89 -13.96
N ASP A 566 0.74 6.05 -14.27
CA ASP A 566 -0.38 6.16 -15.19
C ASP A 566 -0.40 7.54 -15.89
N GLU A 567 -1.26 7.70 -16.89
CA GLU A 567 -1.36 8.91 -17.72
C GLU A 567 -2.44 9.87 -17.16
N LEU A 568 -2.07 11.13 -16.92
CA LEU A 568 -2.98 12.20 -16.51
C LEU A 568 -3.74 12.78 -17.72
N PRO A 569 -4.86 13.49 -17.49
CA PRO A 569 -5.71 13.98 -18.58
C PRO A 569 -5.02 14.89 -19.61
N ASP A 570 -4.01 15.67 -19.20
CA ASP A 570 -3.21 16.52 -20.09
C ASP A 570 -2.14 15.74 -20.89
N GLY A 571 -2.02 14.43 -20.64
CA GLY A 571 -1.00 13.56 -21.22
C GLY A 571 0.28 13.46 -20.39
N SER A 572 0.43 14.19 -19.28
CA SER A 572 1.56 14.03 -18.37
C SER A 572 1.54 12.65 -17.68
N VAL A 573 2.69 12.19 -17.16
CA VAL A 573 2.78 10.89 -16.47
C VAL A 573 2.89 11.09 -14.97
N ILE A 574 1.97 10.51 -14.20
CA ILE A 574 2.06 10.47 -12.74
C ILE A 574 2.81 9.22 -12.29
N ILE A 575 3.65 9.35 -11.26
CA ILE A 575 4.17 8.23 -10.48
C ILE A 575 3.61 8.28 -9.06
N SER A 576 3.24 7.12 -8.52
CA SER A 576 2.78 6.92 -7.14
C SER A 576 3.66 5.88 -6.47
N SER A 577 4.58 6.29 -5.58
CA SER A 577 5.41 5.38 -4.80
C SER A 577 4.76 5.05 -3.46
N ARG A 578 4.84 3.77 -3.08
CA ARG A 578 4.61 3.32 -1.71
C ARG A 578 5.53 4.07 -0.75
N THR A 579 4.99 4.50 0.39
CA THR A 579 5.76 4.99 1.54
C THR A 579 4.99 4.76 2.83
N MET A 580 5.62 4.97 3.98
CA MET A 580 4.94 4.86 5.29
C MET A 580 3.93 6.01 5.45
N GLY A 581 2.70 5.67 5.84
CA GLY A 581 1.65 6.67 6.12
C GLY A 581 0.83 7.11 4.91
N GLY A 582 1.23 6.72 3.69
CA GLY A 582 0.52 7.07 2.46
C GLY A 582 1.33 6.85 1.18
N ARG A 583 1.37 7.84 0.28
CA ARG A 583 2.03 7.78 -1.04
C ARG A 583 2.95 8.96 -1.30
N LEU A 584 3.95 8.76 -2.15
CA LEU A 584 4.76 9.84 -2.72
C LEU A 584 4.38 10.00 -4.20
N PHE A 585 3.93 11.19 -4.59
CA PHE A 585 3.55 11.51 -5.96
C PHE A 585 4.59 12.40 -6.63
N ASN A 586 4.79 12.21 -7.93
CA ASN A 586 5.47 13.18 -8.80
C ASN A 586 4.86 13.11 -10.22
N ILE A 587 5.09 14.13 -11.03
CA ILE A 587 4.49 14.29 -12.36
C ILE A 587 5.59 14.61 -13.36
N PHE A 588 5.59 13.92 -14.50
CA PHE A 588 6.44 14.22 -15.65
C PHE A 588 5.66 15.03 -16.68
N SER A 589 6.07 16.29 -16.89
CA SER A 589 5.46 17.15 -17.91
C SER A 589 6.30 17.12 -19.19
N PHE A 590 5.63 16.92 -20.33
CA PHE A 590 6.28 16.88 -21.63
C PHE A 590 6.57 18.29 -22.18
N THR A 591 7.76 18.43 -22.78
CA THR A 591 8.10 19.49 -23.73
C THR A 591 7.96 19.02 -25.17
N ASN A 592 8.05 17.69 -25.39
CA ASN A 592 7.73 17.02 -26.63
C ASN A 592 7.30 15.59 -26.31
N THR A 593 6.00 15.31 -26.45
CA THR A 593 5.44 14.00 -26.08
C THR A 593 5.91 12.89 -27.01
N GLU A 594 5.98 13.13 -28.32
CA GLU A 594 6.41 12.14 -29.32
C GLU A 594 7.81 11.60 -29.00
N LYS A 595 8.74 12.48 -28.61
CA LYS A 595 10.13 12.14 -28.28
C LYS A 595 10.38 11.75 -26.83
N ALA A 596 9.34 11.73 -26.00
CA ALA A 596 9.44 11.54 -24.55
C ALA A 596 10.34 12.58 -23.84
N GLU A 597 10.46 13.79 -24.38
CA GLU A 597 11.26 14.86 -23.79
C GLU A 597 10.41 15.67 -22.80
N GLY A 598 10.98 15.97 -21.64
CA GLY A 598 10.28 16.67 -20.56
C GLY A 598 11.05 16.63 -19.26
N SER A 599 10.35 16.94 -18.16
CA SER A 599 10.95 16.97 -16.83
C SER A 599 9.98 16.53 -15.74
N TRP A 600 10.53 15.84 -14.74
CA TRP A 600 9.83 15.58 -13.48
C TRP A 600 9.70 16.86 -12.64
N GLY A 601 8.57 16.99 -11.95
CA GLY A 601 8.36 17.99 -10.90
C GLY A 601 9.08 17.64 -9.59
N THR A 602 8.60 18.25 -8.50
CA THR A 602 9.09 17.96 -7.14
C THR A 602 8.14 16.98 -6.46
N MET A 603 8.68 15.87 -5.96
CA MET A 603 7.92 14.87 -5.21
C MET A 603 7.12 15.48 -4.05
N ALA A 604 5.86 15.08 -3.91
CA ALA A 604 4.96 15.47 -2.82
C ALA A 604 4.43 14.25 -2.04
N PHE A 605 4.32 14.37 -0.73
CA PHE A 605 3.75 13.33 0.14
C PHE A 605 2.23 13.48 0.23
N SER A 606 1.51 12.36 0.16
CA SER A 606 0.06 12.27 0.36
C SER A 606 -0.26 11.34 1.51
N GLY A 607 -0.96 11.85 2.53
CA GLY A 607 -1.35 11.06 3.71
C GLY A 607 -2.16 11.89 4.71
N ALA A 608 -2.20 11.45 5.97
CA ALA A 608 -3.09 12.06 6.97
C ALA A 608 -2.81 13.56 7.21
N SER A 609 -1.56 14.00 7.07
CA SER A 609 -1.15 15.40 7.32
C SER A 609 -1.73 16.41 6.33
N ASN A 610 -2.22 15.96 5.18
CA ASN A 610 -2.78 16.83 4.13
C ASN A 610 -4.08 16.28 3.55
N ASN A 611 -4.84 15.51 4.33
CA ASN A 611 -6.07 14.87 3.88
C ASN A 611 -5.89 14.08 2.56
N GLY A 612 -4.74 13.42 2.42
CA GLY A 612 -4.37 12.61 1.27
C GLY A 612 -4.70 11.13 1.43
N THR A 613 -4.03 10.29 0.64
CA THR A 613 -4.19 8.83 0.66
C THR A 613 -3.60 8.23 1.94
N THR A 614 -4.37 8.24 3.01
CA THR A 614 -3.90 7.85 4.34
C THR A 614 -3.77 6.33 4.45
N ALA A 615 -2.61 5.88 4.89
CA ALA A 615 -2.32 4.48 5.21
C ALA A 615 -1.91 4.35 6.69
N LEU A 616 -2.80 3.84 7.54
CA LEU A 616 -2.60 3.89 9.00
C LEU A 616 -1.52 2.90 9.46
N SER A 617 -0.39 3.43 9.94
CA SER A 617 0.75 2.64 10.42
C SER A 617 1.23 1.56 9.44
N ASN A 618 1.09 1.82 8.14
CA ASN A 618 1.46 0.85 7.10
C ASN A 618 2.12 1.53 5.89
N SER A 619 2.77 0.69 5.09
CA SER A 619 3.11 0.95 3.69
C SER A 619 2.81 -0.32 2.90
N CYS A 620 2.13 -0.18 1.77
CA CYS A 620 1.71 -1.32 0.97
C CYS A 620 1.67 -0.96 -0.52
N ASN A 621 1.88 -1.97 -1.37
CA ASN A 621 1.64 -1.81 -2.80
C ASN A 621 0.15 -1.53 -3.05
N GLY A 622 -0.11 -0.74 -4.09
CA GLY A 622 -1.46 -0.30 -4.45
C GLY A 622 -1.43 0.52 -5.73
N GLU A 623 -2.51 0.46 -6.50
CA GLU A 623 -2.62 0.93 -7.87
C GLU A 623 -3.02 2.39 -8.00
N ILE A 624 -2.60 3.02 -9.09
CA ILE A 624 -3.12 4.32 -9.53
C ILE A 624 -3.84 4.12 -10.87
N MET A 625 -5.03 4.71 -11.02
CA MET A 625 -5.80 4.65 -12.26
C MET A 625 -6.57 5.96 -12.49
N ILE A 626 -6.52 6.48 -13.71
CA ILE A 626 -7.30 7.66 -14.11
C ILE A 626 -8.43 7.21 -15.02
N VAL A 627 -9.66 7.67 -14.74
CA VAL A 627 -10.86 7.32 -15.52
C VAL A 627 -11.69 8.56 -15.85
N PRO A 628 -12.32 8.62 -17.03
CA PRO A 628 -13.21 9.72 -17.39
C PRO A 628 -14.59 9.52 -16.75
N VAL A 629 -15.14 10.60 -16.19
CA VAL A 629 -16.39 10.57 -15.42
C VAL A 629 -17.28 11.78 -15.69
N THR A 630 -18.52 11.68 -15.21
CA THR A 630 -19.42 12.82 -15.01
C THR A 630 -19.73 12.94 -13.54
N ARG A 631 -19.51 14.11 -12.95
CA ARG A 631 -19.97 14.44 -11.60
C ARG A 631 -21.48 14.60 -11.62
N ASN A 632 -22.18 13.80 -10.83
CA ASN A 632 -23.64 13.70 -10.90
C ASN A 632 -24.33 14.93 -10.28
N ALA A 633 -23.66 15.64 -9.38
CA ALA A 633 -24.21 16.82 -8.72
C ALA A 633 -24.53 17.97 -9.69
N ASP A 634 -23.74 18.14 -10.75
CA ASP A 634 -23.83 19.27 -11.69
C ASP A 634 -23.66 18.89 -13.16
N ASN A 635 -23.56 17.60 -13.47
CA ASN A 635 -23.29 17.05 -14.81
C ASN A 635 -21.95 17.50 -15.42
N ARG A 636 -20.95 17.82 -14.57
CA ARG A 636 -19.62 18.20 -15.04
C ARG A 636 -18.87 16.99 -15.60
N LYS A 637 -18.48 17.05 -16.88
CA LYS A 637 -17.55 16.09 -17.51
C LYS A 637 -16.12 16.38 -17.08
N MET A 638 -15.43 15.37 -16.58
CA MET A 638 -14.08 15.51 -16.02
C MET A 638 -13.39 14.14 -15.85
N TYR A 639 -12.30 14.09 -15.09
CA TYR A 639 -11.61 12.84 -14.76
C TYR A 639 -11.61 12.58 -13.26
N LEU A 640 -11.44 11.32 -12.89
CA LEU A 640 -11.29 10.85 -11.52
C LEU A 640 -9.99 10.05 -11.41
N MET A 641 -9.22 10.31 -10.38
CA MET A 641 -8.02 9.56 -10.04
C MET A 641 -8.34 8.60 -8.89
N LEU A 642 -8.01 7.33 -9.06
CA LEU A 642 -8.23 6.26 -8.09
C LEU A 642 -6.90 5.76 -7.55
N GLN A 643 -6.71 5.72 -6.24
CA GLN A 643 -5.53 5.14 -5.59
C GLN A 643 -5.94 4.08 -4.57
N SER A 644 -5.50 2.83 -4.77
CA SER A 644 -5.74 1.78 -3.78
C SER A 644 -4.65 1.70 -2.72
N VAL A 645 -5.03 1.49 -1.45
CA VAL A 645 -4.15 1.21 -0.29
C VAL A 645 -4.96 0.53 0.83
N PRO A 646 -4.31 -0.15 1.80
CA PRO A 646 -4.92 -0.52 3.08
C PRO A 646 -5.34 0.72 3.89
N LEU A 647 -6.64 0.84 4.17
CA LEU A 647 -7.23 1.95 4.92
C LEU A 647 -7.12 1.76 6.44
N GLY A 648 -6.98 0.51 6.89
CA GLY A 648 -6.89 0.14 8.30
C GLY A 648 -5.48 0.23 8.88
N ALA A 649 -5.37 -0.01 10.18
CA ALA A 649 -4.07 -0.11 10.86
C ALA A 649 -3.30 -1.35 10.37
N GLY A 650 -2.03 -1.18 10.04
CA GLY A 650 -1.26 -2.25 9.40
C GLY A 650 -1.82 -2.60 8.02
N ARG A 651 -1.56 -3.81 7.52
CA ARG A 651 -2.12 -4.28 6.25
C ARG A 651 -3.52 -4.86 6.49
N SER A 652 -4.51 -3.98 6.59
CA SER A 652 -5.92 -4.32 6.74
C SER A 652 -6.84 -3.33 6.02
N ASN A 653 -8.05 -3.77 5.72
CA ASN A 653 -9.11 -2.96 5.11
C ASN A 653 -8.70 -2.27 3.80
N VAL A 654 -8.21 -3.03 2.82
CA VAL A 654 -7.85 -2.48 1.52
C VAL A 654 -9.05 -1.80 0.88
N GLY A 655 -8.80 -0.66 0.25
CA GLY A 655 -9.82 0.16 -0.38
C GLY A 655 -9.23 1.03 -1.47
N ILE A 656 -10.06 1.92 -2.00
CA ILE A 656 -9.79 2.78 -3.15
C ILE A 656 -10.13 4.21 -2.74
N TYR A 657 -9.14 5.08 -2.60
CA TYR A 657 -9.35 6.52 -2.55
C TYR A 657 -9.70 7.05 -3.94
N TYR A 658 -10.49 8.12 -4.00
CA TYR A 658 -10.79 8.83 -5.24
C TYR A 658 -10.58 10.35 -5.09
N LYS A 659 -10.10 10.98 -6.17
CA LYS A 659 -9.88 12.42 -6.25
C LYS A 659 -10.37 12.97 -7.59
N GLU A 660 -11.13 14.05 -7.55
CA GLU A 660 -11.55 14.82 -8.73
C GLU A 660 -10.36 15.45 -9.44
N LEU A 661 -10.36 15.36 -10.76
CA LEU A 661 -9.49 16.10 -11.67
C LEU A 661 -10.41 16.89 -12.61
N GLU A 662 -11.02 17.95 -12.09
CA GLU A 662 -11.96 18.78 -12.83
C GLU A 662 -11.25 19.58 -13.93
N SER A 663 -10.09 20.13 -13.59
CA SER A 663 -9.33 20.99 -14.48
C SER A 663 -7.84 20.92 -14.19
N LEU A 664 -7.03 21.59 -15.01
CA LEU A 664 -5.57 21.49 -14.93
C LEU A 664 -5.05 21.95 -13.56
N SER A 665 -5.73 22.88 -12.87
CA SER A 665 -5.37 23.29 -11.50
C SER A 665 -5.20 22.14 -10.52
N ASP A 666 -5.96 21.06 -10.68
CA ASP A 666 -5.97 19.93 -9.74
C ASP A 666 -4.70 19.07 -9.86
N PHE A 667 -4.02 19.12 -11.02
CA PHE A 667 -2.85 18.30 -11.32
C PHE A 667 -1.71 19.06 -12.02
N ILE A 668 -1.67 20.38 -11.90
CA ILE A 668 -0.58 21.22 -12.45
C ILE A 668 0.75 21.03 -11.68
N SER A 669 0.68 20.52 -10.45
CA SER A 669 1.84 20.19 -9.62
C SER A 669 1.61 18.93 -8.78
N PRO A 670 2.67 18.23 -8.35
CA PRO A 670 2.54 17.10 -7.43
C PRO A 670 1.86 17.47 -6.11
N ASP A 671 2.06 18.69 -5.61
CA ASP A 671 1.43 19.18 -4.37
C ASP A 671 -0.09 19.32 -4.49
N SER A 672 -0.64 19.67 -5.66
CA SER A 672 -2.10 19.77 -5.85
C SER A 672 -2.77 18.39 -5.84
N ILE A 673 -2.10 17.39 -6.42
CA ILE A 673 -2.55 15.99 -6.41
C ILE A 673 -2.47 15.34 -5.03
N ALA A 674 -1.42 15.66 -4.26
CA ALA A 674 -1.09 14.91 -3.06
C ALA A 674 -2.02 15.16 -1.87
N LYS A 675 -2.93 16.14 -1.93
CA LYS A 675 -3.77 16.56 -0.82
C LYS A 675 -5.25 16.55 -1.16
N ASP A 676 -6.08 16.65 -0.13
CA ASP A 676 -7.51 16.89 -0.23
C ASP A 676 -8.19 15.88 -1.18
N TRP A 677 -8.07 14.59 -0.86
CA TRP A 677 -8.78 13.53 -1.56
C TRP A 677 -10.24 13.50 -1.12
N ASP A 678 -11.15 13.29 -2.08
CA ASP A 678 -12.59 13.53 -1.90
C ASP A 678 -13.29 12.43 -1.10
N GLY A 679 -12.76 11.20 -1.17
CA GLY A 679 -13.27 10.10 -0.37
C GLY A 679 -12.57 8.78 -0.66
N SER A 680 -13.12 7.70 -0.09
CA SER A 680 -12.62 6.35 -0.28
C SER A 680 -13.73 5.31 -0.17
N HIS A 681 -13.61 4.25 -0.94
CA HIS A 681 -14.39 3.03 -0.80
C HIS A 681 -13.55 1.93 -0.12
N GLN A 682 -14.08 1.31 0.93
CA GLN A 682 -13.42 0.20 1.62
C GLN A 682 -13.87 -1.14 1.01
N ALA A 683 -12.95 -1.85 0.37
CA ALA A 683 -13.24 -3.11 -0.32
C ALA A 683 -13.11 -4.35 0.59
N SER A 684 -12.34 -4.28 1.67
CA SER A 684 -12.17 -5.39 2.63
C SER A 684 -12.39 -4.93 4.07
N PHE A 685 -12.76 -5.84 4.97
CA PHE A 685 -12.99 -5.56 6.40
C PHE A 685 -12.09 -6.39 7.33
N MET A 686 -11.04 -6.99 6.78
CA MET A 686 -10.11 -7.87 7.49
C MET A 686 -8.65 -7.60 7.11
N GLY A 687 -7.74 -8.49 7.53
CA GLY A 687 -6.36 -8.47 7.06
C GLY A 687 -6.33 -8.50 5.53
N SER A 688 -5.65 -7.53 4.92
CA SER A 688 -5.62 -7.37 3.47
C SER A 688 -4.47 -6.46 3.04
N ALA A 689 -3.84 -6.77 1.91
CA ALA A 689 -2.56 -6.18 1.54
C ALA A 689 -2.53 -5.67 0.09
N TYR A 690 -1.73 -6.30 -0.77
CA TYR A 690 -1.41 -5.74 -2.10
C TYR A 690 -2.67 -5.66 -2.94
N SER A 691 -2.79 -4.62 -3.76
CA SER A 691 -3.92 -4.43 -4.66
C SER A 691 -3.52 -3.89 -6.03
N THR A 692 -4.30 -4.27 -7.04
CA THR A 692 -4.23 -3.76 -8.40
C THR A 692 -5.63 -3.63 -9.01
N MET A 693 -5.75 -2.88 -10.10
CA MET A 693 -7.03 -2.69 -10.80
C MET A 693 -6.86 -2.44 -12.29
N THR A 694 -7.89 -2.78 -13.06
CA THR A 694 -7.99 -2.46 -14.49
C THR A 694 -9.40 -2.02 -14.86
N LEU A 695 -9.51 -1.11 -15.83
CA LEU A 695 -10.79 -0.77 -16.45
C LEU A 695 -11.22 -1.87 -17.44
N GLN A 696 -12.42 -2.40 -17.23
CA GLN A 696 -12.99 -3.54 -17.95
C GLN A 696 -13.67 -3.10 -19.26
N LYS A 697 -14.26 -4.05 -20.00
CA LYS A 697 -14.95 -3.77 -21.28
C LYS A 697 -16.35 -3.21 -21.07
N ASP A 698 -16.99 -3.58 -19.97
CA ASP A 698 -18.27 -3.08 -19.49
C ASP A 698 -18.17 -1.76 -18.70
N ASN A 699 -17.02 -1.08 -18.79
CA ASN A 699 -16.75 0.21 -18.15
C ASN A 699 -16.71 0.20 -16.62
N THR A 700 -16.61 -0.97 -16.00
CA THR A 700 -16.40 -1.12 -14.57
C THR A 700 -14.92 -1.36 -14.23
N VAL A 701 -14.59 -1.32 -12.95
CA VAL A 701 -13.25 -1.52 -12.40
C VAL A 701 -13.14 -2.94 -11.87
N GLY A 702 -12.28 -3.75 -12.49
CA GLY A 702 -11.88 -5.05 -11.96
C GLY A 702 -10.82 -4.84 -10.90
N PHE A 703 -11.19 -5.01 -9.63
CA PHE A 703 -10.32 -4.79 -8.47
C PHE A 703 -9.82 -6.12 -7.91
N LEU A 704 -8.51 -6.26 -7.76
CA LEU A 704 -7.85 -7.49 -7.33
C LEU A 704 -6.94 -7.22 -6.13
N TYR A 705 -7.07 -7.98 -5.05
CA TYR A 705 -6.31 -7.75 -3.82
C TYR A 705 -6.03 -9.00 -2.98
N GLU A 706 -5.07 -8.91 -2.06
CA GLU A 706 -4.74 -9.97 -1.07
C GLU A 706 -5.58 -9.82 0.21
N GLU A 707 -6.14 -10.90 0.75
CA GLU A 707 -7.02 -10.92 1.93
C GLU A 707 -6.80 -12.16 2.83
N SER A 708 -7.08 -12.04 4.13
CA SER A 708 -6.93 -13.09 5.14
C SER A 708 -8.19 -13.97 5.31
N THR A 709 -8.91 -14.24 4.22
CA THR A 709 -10.28 -14.81 4.18
C THR A 709 -10.49 -16.06 5.04
N TYR A 710 -9.51 -16.97 5.12
CA TYR A 710 -9.64 -18.27 5.82
C TYR A 710 -8.83 -18.38 7.12
N GLY A 711 -8.44 -17.26 7.72
CA GLY A 711 -7.54 -17.22 8.87
C GLY A 711 -6.06 -17.44 8.50
N ARG A 712 -5.76 -17.42 7.20
CA ARG A 712 -4.42 -17.29 6.63
C ARG A 712 -4.45 -16.18 5.58
N ASP A 713 -3.39 -15.38 5.57
CA ASP A 713 -3.22 -14.28 4.62
C ASP A 713 -3.13 -14.76 3.17
N TYR A 714 -3.40 -13.82 2.24
CA TYR A 714 -3.13 -13.93 0.81
C TYR A 714 -4.07 -14.83 0.00
N THR A 715 -5.34 -14.94 0.39
CA THR A 715 -6.37 -15.24 -0.62
C THR A 715 -6.41 -14.06 -1.59
N ILE A 716 -6.29 -14.32 -2.89
CA ILE A 716 -6.40 -13.28 -3.91
C ILE A 716 -7.88 -13.16 -4.31
N VAL A 717 -8.48 -12.04 -3.94
CA VAL A 717 -9.90 -11.73 -4.12
C VAL A 717 -10.09 -10.75 -5.27
N TYR A 718 -11.05 -11.06 -6.13
CA TYR A 718 -11.53 -10.19 -7.20
C TYR A 718 -12.91 -9.64 -6.86
N LYS A 719 -13.10 -8.35 -7.11
CA LYS A 719 -14.40 -7.66 -7.08
C LYS A 719 -14.56 -6.80 -8.33
N ASN A 720 -15.80 -6.65 -8.77
CA ASN A 720 -16.16 -5.81 -9.91
C ASN A 720 -16.95 -4.59 -9.40
N TYR A 721 -16.42 -3.39 -9.59
CA TYR A 721 -17.02 -2.15 -9.11
C TYR A 721 -17.37 -1.20 -10.24
N SER A 722 -18.57 -0.63 -10.20
CA SER A 722 -18.84 0.57 -11.00
C SER A 722 -18.24 1.81 -10.33
N ILE A 723 -18.05 2.91 -11.07
CA ILE A 723 -17.58 4.18 -10.49
C ILE A 723 -18.61 4.72 -9.50
N GLU A 724 -19.89 4.57 -9.82
CA GLU A 724 -21.01 4.94 -8.94
C GLU A 724 -20.92 4.17 -7.61
N TYR A 725 -20.55 2.89 -7.63
CA TYR A 725 -20.40 2.11 -6.41
C TYR A 725 -19.21 2.57 -5.56
N ILE A 726 -18.05 2.83 -6.19
CA ILE A 726 -16.85 3.33 -5.47
C ILE A 726 -17.10 4.70 -4.82
N THR A 727 -18.00 5.50 -5.39
CA THR A 727 -18.12 6.91 -5.05
C THR A 727 -19.47 7.28 -4.45
N ASP A 728 -20.24 6.29 -3.99
CA ASP A 728 -21.60 6.48 -3.46
C ASP A 728 -22.48 7.33 -4.39
N THR A 729 -22.39 7.05 -5.69
CA THR A 729 -23.09 7.72 -6.80
C THR A 729 -22.69 9.19 -7.02
N ALA A 730 -21.60 9.67 -6.44
CA ALA A 730 -21.11 11.03 -6.69
C ALA A 730 -20.67 11.22 -8.16
N TYR A 731 -20.15 10.17 -8.79
CA TYR A 731 -19.72 10.18 -10.20
C TYR A 731 -20.24 8.97 -10.96
N SER A 732 -20.42 9.15 -12.26
CA SER A 732 -20.71 8.08 -13.22
C SER A 732 -19.59 7.97 -14.24
N TYR A 733 -19.23 6.76 -14.67
CA TYR A 733 -18.24 6.60 -15.75
C TYR A 733 -18.74 7.24 -17.05
N ASN A 734 -17.87 7.94 -17.78
CA ASN A 734 -18.24 8.54 -19.06
C ASN A 734 -17.08 8.50 -20.06
N ALA A 735 -17.11 7.59 -21.03
CA ALA A 735 -16.10 7.52 -22.08
C ALA A 735 -16.10 8.73 -23.05
N GLU A 736 -17.17 9.54 -23.05
CA GLU A 736 -17.37 10.69 -23.94
C GLU A 736 -16.85 12.02 -23.35
N VAL A 737 -15.96 11.95 -22.35
CA VAL A 737 -15.23 13.12 -21.85
C VAL A 737 -14.16 13.49 -22.89
N ASP A 738 -14.25 14.71 -23.42
CA ASP A 738 -13.23 15.23 -24.32
C ASP A 738 -12.03 15.73 -23.51
N ARG A 739 -10.90 15.02 -23.57
CA ARG A 739 -9.66 15.41 -22.89
C ARG A 739 -9.22 16.83 -23.22
N ASN A 740 -9.56 17.35 -24.40
CA ASN A 740 -9.07 18.66 -24.85
C ASN A 740 -9.61 19.81 -23.99
N THR A 741 -10.74 19.62 -23.32
CA THR A 741 -11.32 20.64 -22.43
C THR A 741 -10.43 20.95 -21.23
N ILE A 742 -9.50 20.05 -20.86
CA ILE A 742 -8.51 20.27 -19.80
C ILE A 742 -7.63 21.49 -20.11
N PHE A 743 -7.32 21.74 -21.38
CA PHE A 743 -6.48 22.87 -21.79
C PHE A 743 -7.25 24.19 -21.80
N GLU A 744 -8.58 24.20 -21.75
CA GLU A 744 -9.35 25.44 -21.82
C GLU A 744 -9.18 26.32 -20.55
N GLU A 745 -8.77 25.74 -19.43
CA GLU A 745 -8.49 26.50 -18.20
C GLU A 745 -7.13 27.22 -18.30
N THR A 746 -7.15 28.55 -18.26
CA THR A 746 -5.92 29.37 -18.34
C THR A 746 -5.51 30.02 -17.01
N SER A 747 -6.40 30.07 -16.01
CA SER A 747 -6.17 30.78 -14.73
C SER A 747 -5.04 30.18 -13.89
N ALA A 748 -5.04 28.85 -13.75
CA ALA A 748 -3.99 28.14 -13.01
C ALA A 748 -2.61 28.29 -13.68
N ILE A 749 -2.58 28.22 -15.02
CA ILE A 749 -1.34 28.41 -15.79
C ILE A 749 -0.85 29.86 -15.70
N GLN A 750 -1.75 30.85 -15.79
CA GLN A 750 -1.38 32.26 -15.56
C GLN A 750 -0.68 32.42 -14.21
N THR A 751 -1.26 31.83 -13.15
CA THR A 751 -0.67 31.90 -11.80
C THR A 751 0.72 31.28 -11.77
N LYS A 752 0.90 30.08 -12.35
CA LYS A 752 2.20 29.42 -12.49
C LYS A 752 3.21 30.27 -13.25
N VAL A 753 2.80 30.87 -14.38
CA VAL A 753 3.65 31.76 -15.19
C VAL A 753 4.04 33.01 -14.42
N ASP A 754 3.10 33.63 -13.72
CA ASP A 754 3.34 34.83 -12.92
C ASP A 754 4.30 34.54 -11.77
N GLU A 755 4.12 33.43 -11.07
CA GLU A 755 5.01 32.99 -9.98
C GLU A 755 6.42 32.69 -10.49
N LEU A 756 6.56 31.98 -11.60
CA LEU A 756 7.86 31.76 -12.24
C LEU A 756 8.52 33.09 -12.62
N CYS A 757 7.77 34.02 -13.22
CA CYS A 757 8.31 35.30 -13.66
C CYS A 757 8.66 36.25 -12.48
N LYS A 758 8.14 36.04 -11.27
CA LYS A 758 8.59 36.77 -10.07
C LYS A 758 10.04 36.45 -9.70
N CYS A 759 10.57 35.33 -10.17
CA CYS A 759 11.97 34.94 -9.97
C CYS A 759 12.97 35.69 -10.88
N THR A 760 12.49 36.69 -11.62
CA THR A 760 13.35 37.57 -12.44
C THR A 760 14.27 38.39 -11.53
N GLY A 761 15.55 38.41 -11.81
CA GLY A 761 16.54 39.05 -10.95
C GLY A 761 17.94 39.05 -11.55
N THR A 762 18.92 39.46 -10.74
CA THR A 762 20.30 39.65 -11.21
C THR A 762 21.28 38.60 -10.69
N ASN A 763 20.89 37.74 -9.75
CA ASN A 763 21.81 36.73 -9.19
C ASN A 763 21.88 35.51 -10.09
N VAL A 764 23.01 34.80 -10.07
CA VAL A 764 23.15 33.54 -10.83
C VAL A 764 22.00 32.58 -10.48
N GLY A 765 21.36 32.06 -11.52
CA GLY A 765 20.15 31.23 -11.44
C GLY A 765 18.85 32.00 -11.64
N ASN A 766 18.80 33.31 -11.39
CA ASN A 766 17.59 34.10 -11.63
C ASN A 766 17.17 34.04 -13.10
N LEU A 767 15.85 34.09 -13.35
CA LEU A 767 15.39 34.36 -14.71
C LEU A 767 15.88 35.75 -15.15
N THR A 768 16.28 35.86 -16.40
CA THR A 768 16.52 37.16 -17.04
C THR A 768 15.18 37.78 -17.48
N GLU A 769 15.17 39.09 -17.72
CA GLU A 769 14.00 39.77 -18.31
C GLU A 769 13.61 39.15 -19.67
N ASN A 770 14.60 38.76 -20.47
CA ASN A 770 14.39 38.08 -21.76
C ASN A 770 13.75 36.69 -21.56
N GLY A 771 14.26 35.90 -20.60
CA GLY A 771 13.69 34.60 -20.25
C GLY A 771 12.25 34.71 -19.79
N ALA A 772 11.95 35.66 -18.90
CA ALA A 772 10.60 35.92 -18.43
C ALA A 772 9.68 36.42 -19.57
N ALA A 773 10.16 37.28 -20.46
CA ALA A 773 9.42 37.72 -21.65
C ALA A 773 9.12 36.55 -22.60
N GLY A 774 10.07 35.62 -22.79
CA GLY A 774 9.89 34.39 -23.58
C GLY A 774 8.78 33.49 -23.03
N ILE A 775 8.76 33.27 -21.71
CA ILE A 775 7.69 32.51 -21.04
C ILE A 775 6.33 33.19 -21.23
N ARG A 776 6.23 34.50 -20.98
CA ARG A 776 4.98 35.26 -21.15
C ARG A 776 4.46 35.18 -22.60
N ALA A 777 5.35 35.29 -23.59
CA ALA A 777 4.98 35.18 -25.00
C ALA A 777 4.47 33.78 -25.36
N ALA A 778 5.09 32.72 -24.82
CA ALA A 778 4.60 31.35 -25.00
C ALA A 778 3.23 31.13 -24.32
N PHE A 779 3.03 31.72 -23.14
CA PHE A 779 1.75 31.68 -22.45
C PHE A 779 0.63 32.41 -23.22
N GLU A 780 0.90 33.58 -23.81
CA GLU A 780 -0.09 34.25 -24.66
C GLU A 780 -0.48 33.43 -25.89
N ARG A 781 0.45 32.64 -26.46
CA ARG A 781 0.13 31.69 -27.54
C ARG A 781 -0.75 30.55 -27.05
N TYR A 782 -0.44 29.99 -25.88
CA TYR A 782 -1.28 28.98 -25.23
C TYR A 782 -2.69 29.52 -25.01
N LYS A 783 -2.82 30.70 -24.41
CA LYS A 783 -4.11 31.35 -24.15
C LYS A 783 -4.91 31.64 -25.41
N ALA A 784 -4.25 31.99 -26.52
CA ALA A 784 -4.91 32.26 -27.79
C ALA A 784 -5.46 30.99 -28.47
N ASN A 785 -4.84 29.83 -28.23
CA ASN A 785 -5.28 28.54 -28.78
C ASN A 785 -4.91 27.39 -27.83
N PRO A 786 -5.68 27.19 -26.74
CA PRO A 786 -5.31 26.21 -25.72
C PRO A 786 -5.45 24.79 -26.25
N CYS A 787 -4.33 24.07 -26.29
CA CYS A 787 -4.26 22.67 -26.70
C CYS A 787 -2.95 22.05 -26.21
N GLN A 788 -2.83 20.73 -26.33
CA GLN A 788 -1.63 20.00 -25.93
C GLN A 788 -0.34 20.55 -26.56
N THR A 789 -0.33 20.81 -27.87
CA THR A 789 0.85 21.34 -28.57
C THR A 789 1.27 22.72 -28.04
N ALA A 790 0.30 23.58 -27.75
CA ALA A 790 0.59 24.89 -27.18
C ALA A 790 1.08 24.78 -25.72
N TYR A 791 0.56 23.82 -24.96
CA TYR A 791 1.01 23.52 -23.60
C TYR A 791 2.45 22.97 -23.58
N GLU A 792 2.78 22.03 -24.47
CA GLU A 792 4.15 21.54 -24.66
C GLU A 792 5.11 22.67 -25.08
N THR A 793 4.66 23.58 -25.95
CA THR A 793 5.43 24.76 -26.35
C THR A 793 5.70 25.69 -25.15
N LEU A 794 4.70 25.89 -24.28
CA LEU A 794 4.88 26.64 -23.04
C LEU A 794 5.88 25.95 -22.10
N ASN A 795 5.75 24.63 -21.91
CA ASN A 795 6.68 23.85 -21.11
C ASN A 795 8.11 23.94 -21.66
N ALA A 796 8.29 23.86 -22.99
CA ALA A 796 9.58 24.02 -23.65
C ALA A 796 10.17 25.43 -23.45
N ALA A 797 9.34 26.47 -23.56
CA ALA A 797 9.76 27.85 -23.29
C ALA A 797 10.17 28.05 -21.82
N ILE A 798 9.46 27.41 -20.88
CA ILE A 798 9.82 27.41 -19.46
C ILE A 798 11.15 26.67 -19.25
N ALA A 799 11.35 25.50 -19.86
CA ALA A 799 12.57 24.71 -19.71
C ALA A 799 13.80 25.43 -20.28
N ALA A 800 13.66 26.10 -21.42
CA ALA A 800 14.73 26.82 -22.12
C ALA A 800 14.86 28.30 -21.73
N ALA A 801 14.11 28.77 -20.71
CA ALA A 801 14.10 30.17 -20.33
C ALA A 801 15.50 30.65 -19.88
N GLU A 802 15.96 31.73 -20.48
CA GLU A 802 17.27 32.33 -20.19
C GLU A 802 17.39 32.74 -18.71
N SER A 803 18.40 32.21 -18.03
CA SER A 803 18.76 32.55 -16.65
C SER A 803 20.11 33.25 -16.59
N VAL A 804 20.37 33.96 -15.49
CA VAL A 804 21.67 34.56 -15.23
C VAL A 804 22.68 33.45 -14.98
N GLU A 805 23.64 33.30 -15.87
CA GLU A 805 24.73 32.34 -15.75
C GLU A 805 26.01 32.96 -15.17
N ILE A 806 26.96 32.11 -14.80
CA ILE A 806 28.30 32.55 -14.44
C ILE A 806 29.05 32.94 -15.70
N GLU A 807 29.37 34.23 -15.81
CA GLU A 807 30.28 34.78 -16.80
C GLU A 807 31.74 34.64 -16.35
N ALA A 808 32.58 34.04 -17.20
CA ALA A 808 34.02 33.96 -16.99
C ALA A 808 34.66 35.36 -17.04
N GLY A 809 35.61 35.62 -16.13
CA GLY A 809 36.28 36.92 -16.04
C GLY A 809 35.53 38.00 -15.24
N ARG A 810 34.36 37.68 -14.66
CA ARG A 810 33.60 38.57 -13.77
C ARG A 810 33.82 38.22 -12.30
N ASN A 811 33.89 39.22 -11.43
CA ASN A 811 33.86 39.03 -9.98
C ASN A 811 32.43 39.03 -9.43
N TYR A 812 32.21 38.23 -8.41
CA TYR A 812 30.95 38.00 -7.72
C TYR A 812 31.11 38.20 -6.22
N ARG A 813 30.00 38.52 -5.57
CA ARG A 813 29.84 38.46 -4.11
C ARG A 813 28.88 37.34 -3.76
N LEU A 814 29.21 36.58 -2.72
CA LEU A 814 28.42 35.41 -2.33
C LEU A 814 27.75 35.65 -1.00
N ARG A 815 26.45 35.96 -1.03
CA ARG A 815 25.64 36.31 0.14
C ARG A 815 24.80 35.13 0.61
N ASN A 816 24.88 34.78 1.88
CA ASN A 816 24.11 33.68 2.46
C ASN A 816 22.61 33.98 2.40
N SER A 817 21.79 32.94 2.22
CA SER A 817 20.34 33.08 2.12
C SER A 817 19.62 33.22 3.46
N GLU A 818 20.13 32.59 4.53
CA GLU A 818 19.39 32.35 5.78
C GLU A 818 19.92 33.22 6.94
N ARG A 819 21.24 33.20 7.15
CA ARG A 819 21.85 33.68 8.39
C ARG A 819 21.85 35.21 8.46
N GLN A 820 21.46 35.72 9.63
CA GLN A 820 21.26 37.16 9.90
C GLN A 820 20.37 37.85 8.84
N SER A 821 19.27 37.20 8.44
CA SER A 821 18.38 37.70 7.39
C SER A 821 19.10 37.90 6.05
N GLY A 822 20.01 36.99 5.74
CA GLY A 822 20.78 36.95 4.50
C GLY A 822 21.70 38.16 4.29
N LYS A 823 22.34 38.67 5.35
CA LYS A 823 23.24 39.85 5.30
C LYS A 823 24.73 39.51 5.24
N LEU A 824 25.07 38.23 5.37
CA LEU A 824 26.45 37.76 5.51
C LEU A 824 27.00 37.23 4.19
N TYR A 825 28.26 37.55 3.92
CA TYR A 825 28.97 37.23 2.69
C TYR A 825 30.19 36.38 2.98
N ILE A 826 30.53 35.49 2.06
CA ILE A 826 31.83 34.80 2.10
C ILE A 826 32.94 35.86 2.00
N LYS A 827 33.94 35.71 2.86
CA LYS A 827 35.15 36.52 2.89
C LYS A 827 36.36 35.63 3.13
N VAL A 828 37.47 35.91 2.45
CA VAL A 828 38.75 35.27 2.77
C VAL A 828 39.37 35.97 3.99
N LYS A 829 39.84 35.20 4.98
CA LYS A 829 40.56 35.75 6.13
C LYS A 829 41.91 36.35 5.71
N PRO A 830 42.36 37.45 6.35
CA PRO A 830 43.68 38.02 6.07
C PRO A 830 44.80 36.97 6.16
N GLY A 831 45.76 37.04 5.25
CA GLY A 831 46.90 36.12 5.23
C GLY A 831 46.55 34.72 4.72
N ALA A 832 45.44 34.56 3.99
CA ALA A 832 44.98 33.28 3.43
C ALA A 832 44.64 32.20 4.49
N ALA A 833 44.20 32.60 5.69
CA ALA A 833 43.91 31.69 6.81
C ALA A 833 42.57 30.92 6.71
N GLY A 834 42.00 30.79 5.51
CA GLY A 834 40.69 30.14 5.26
C GLY A 834 39.54 31.13 5.04
N LEU A 835 38.31 30.61 5.00
CA LEU A 835 37.08 31.41 4.80
C LEU A 835 36.43 31.84 6.12
N THR A 836 35.73 32.97 6.09
CA THR A 836 34.89 33.52 7.16
C THR A 836 33.67 34.21 6.58
N ALA A 837 32.64 34.45 7.39
CA ALA A 837 31.52 35.29 7.00
C ALA A 837 31.68 36.73 7.53
N ALA A 838 31.22 37.72 6.77
CA ALA A 838 31.19 39.12 7.17
C ALA A 838 30.03 39.88 6.51
N THR A 839 29.61 41.01 7.08
CA THR A 839 28.62 41.89 6.44
C THR A 839 29.17 42.52 5.16
N ARG A 840 28.28 42.93 4.25
CA ARG A 840 28.68 43.54 2.97
C ARG A 840 29.61 44.74 3.18
N ASN A 841 30.77 44.71 2.52
CA ASN A 841 31.63 45.86 2.36
C ASN A 841 31.98 46.07 0.86
N PRO A 842 31.41 47.10 0.20
CA PRO A 842 31.57 47.31 -1.25
C PRO A 842 33.01 47.54 -1.72
N VAL A 843 33.90 48.00 -0.84
CA VAL A 843 35.31 48.25 -1.18
C VAL A 843 36.23 47.11 -0.72
N ASP A 844 35.71 46.17 0.07
CA ASP A 844 36.48 45.03 0.54
C ASP A 844 36.63 43.98 -0.56
N LYS A 845 37.83 43.92 -1.13
CA LYS A 845 38.17 42.97 -2.18
C LYS A 845 38.32 41.53 -1.67
N ASP A 846 38.37 41.30 -0.34
CA ASP A 846 38.36 39.94 0.23
C ASP A 846 36.99 39.25 0.12
N GLN A 847 35.94 39.99 -0.28
CA GLN A 847 34.59 39.48 -0.56
C GLN A 847 34.34 39.24 -2.07
N LEU A 848 35.35 39.46 -2.92
CA LEU A 848 35.24 39.24 -4.36
C LEU A 848 35.83 37.89 -4.73
N PHE A 849 35.05 37.14 -5.50
CA PHE A 849 35.41 35.84 -6.04
C PHE A 849 35.06 35.76 -7.51
N HIS A 850 35.90 35.14 -8.32
CA HIS A 850 35.56 34.80 -9.69
C HIS A 850 35.65 33.29 -9.92
N PHE A 851 34.96 32.82 -10.95
CA PHE A 851 34.83 31.41 -11.27
C PHE A 851 35.62 31.12 -12.55
N ILE A 852 36.58 30.21 -12.45
CA ILE A 852 37.44 29.80 -13.56
C ILE A 852 36.90 28.47 -14.08
N PRO A 853 36.49 28.38 -15.36
CA PRO A 853 35.92 27.16 -15.91
C PRO A 853 36.96 26.03 -15.97
N THR A 854 36.53 24.81 -15.68
CA THR A 854 37.29 23.56 -15.85
C THR A 854 36.46 22.55 -16.65
N GLU A 855 37.04 21.40 -17.00
CA GLU A 855 36.30 20.32 -17.67
C GLU A 855 35.14 19.76 -16.82
N GLU A 856 35.26 19.81 -15.49
CA GLU A 856 34.31 19.20 -14.56
C GLU A 856 33.41 20.23 -13.84
N GLY A 857 33.74 21.53 -13.86
CA GLY A 857 33.00 22.56 -13.13
C GLY A 857 33.77 23.88 -13.05
N TRP A 858 33.88 24.46 -11.85
CA TRP A 858 34.50 25.76 -11.62
C TRP A 858 35.54 25.71 -10.50
N LYS A 859 36.70 26.33 -10.72
CA LYS A 859 37.62 26.70 -9.62
C LYS A 859 37.27 28.10 -9.15
N ILE A 860 37.09 28.28 -7.84
CA ILE A 860 36.69 29.55 -7.25
C ILE A 860 37.92 30.25 -6.69
N PHE A 861 38.18 31.48 -7.13
CA PHE A 861 39.39 32.24 -6.79
C PHE A 861 39.06 33.61 -6.22
N SER A 862 39.85 34.07 -5.24
CA SER A 862 39.76 35.42 -4.68
C SER A 862 40.98 36.27 -5.05
N ASP A 863 40.74 37.37 -5.78
CA ASP A 863 41.78 38.23 -6.33
C ASP A 863 42.63 38.93 -5.26
N LYS A 864 42.05 39.29 -4.11
CA LYS A 864 42.79 40.09 -3.11
C LYS A 864 43.85 39.28 -2.36
N GLN A 865 43.49 38.08 -1.92
CA GLN A 865 44.40 37.19 -1.19
C GLN A 865 45.17 36.25 -2.11
N GLN A 866 44.81 36.20 -3.41
CA GLN A 866 45.42 35.35 -4.44
C GLN A 866 45.31 33.86 -4.09
N VAL A 867 44.12 33.41 -3.70
CA VAL A 867 43.88 32.03 -3.26
C VAL A 867 42.67 31.41 -3.96
N TYR A 868 42.76 30.10 -4.15
CA TYR A 868 41.69 29.21 -4.58
C TYR A 868 41.00 28.59 -3.37
N ILE A 869 39.70 28.32 -3.50
CA ILE A 869 38.99 27.44 -2.57
C ILE A 869 39.41 25.99 -2.86
N CYS A 870 39.83 25.28 -1.82
CA CYS A 870 40.29 23.90 -1.88
C CYS A 870 39.15 22.93 -1.53
N ARG A 871 39.39 21.62 -1.66
CA ARG A 871 38.40 20.56 -1.36
C ARG A 871 37.79 20.72 0.03
N THR A 872 36.50 20.40 0.17
CA THR A 872 35.85 20.41 1.49
C THR A 872 36.36 19.26 2.36
N GLY A 873 36.59 19.54 3.65
CA GLY A 873 37.10 18.58 4.63
C GLY A 873 36.01 17.74 5.29
N VAL A 874 36.28 17.28 6.52
CA VAL A 874 35.26 16.67 7.40
C VAL A 874 34.27 17.72 7.90
N VAL A 875 33.08 17.28 8.31
CA VAL A 875 32.01 18.16 8.83
C VAL A 875 32.53 19.11 9.93
N GLU A 876 32.01 20.34 9.97
CA GLU A 876 32.39 21.41 10.93
C GLU A 876 33.86 21.90 10.89
N SER A 877 34.71 21.36 10.01
CA SER A 877 36.08 21.85 9.82
C SER A 877 36.14 23.15 9.01
N PRO A 878 37.18 23.99 9.14
CA PRO A 878 37.33 25.17 8.30
C PRO A 878 37.50 24.81 6.81
N ILE A 879 36.85 25.54 5.91
CA ILE A 879 37.09 25.41 4.46
C ILE A 879 38.51 25.90 4.10
N PRO A 880 39.39 25.04 3.56
CA PRO A 880 40.75 25.41 3.23
C PRO A 880 40.83 26.28 1.97
N VAL A 881 41.84 27.15 1.92
CA VAL A 881 42.19 27.95 0.75
C VAL A 881 43.69 27.84 0.48
N SER A 882 44.12 27.99 -0.78
CA SER A 882 45.54 27.88 -1.14
C SER A 882 45.92 28.79 -2.31
N LYS A 883 47.16 29.27 -2.31
CA LYS A 883 47.75 29.95 -3.48
C LYS A 883 48.13 28.97 -4.59
N ASN A 884 48.24 27.68 -4.29
CA ASN A 884 48.62 26.65 -5.25
C ASN A 884 47.37 26.12 -5.97
N ILE A 885 47.29 26.36 -7.28
CA ILE A 885 46.19 25.90 -8.13
C ILE A 885 46.02 24.37 -8.16
N ALA A 886 47.09 23.61 -7.91
CA ALA A 886 47.02 22.15 -7.83
C ALA A 886 46.22 21.65 -6.62
N GLN A 887 46.00 22.50 -5.61
CA GLN A 887 45.18 22.20 -4.43
C GLN A 887 43.73 22.71 -4.57
N ALA A 888 43.42 23.47 -5.62
CA ALA A 888 42.08 23.98 -5.89
C ALA A 888 41.13 22.84 -6.27
N ALA A 889 39.94 22.82 -5.68
CA ALA A 889 38.92 21.84 -6.03
C ALA A 889 37.99 22.36 -7.14
N PRO A 890 37.50 21.47 -8.02
CA PRO A 890 36.38 21.79 -8.90
C PRO A 890 35.07 21.81 -8.09
N TYR A 891 34.29 22.86 -8.30
CA TYR A 891 32.97 23.06 -7.72
C TYR A 891 31.90 23.12 -8.82
N GLU A 892 30.80 22.43 -8.60
CA GLU A 892 29.55 22.63 -9.33
C GLU A 892 28.74 23.75 -8.66
N VAL A 893 28.14 24.62 -9.47
CA VAL A 893 27.21 25.63 -8.99
C VAL A 893 25.80 25.17 -9.31
N ARG A 894 25.06 24.76 -8.26
CA ARG A 894 23.68 24.27 -8.40
C ARG A 894 22.72 25.40 -8.04
N SER A 895 22.11 26.00 -9.05
CA SER A 895 21.26 27.18 -8.90
C SER A 895 19.77 26.88 -9.06
N THR A 896 18.94 27.58 -8.30
CA THR A 896 17.48 27.61 -8.45
C THR A 896 17.05 28.92 -9.12
N ARG A 897 15.83 28.93 -9.69
CA ARG A 897 15.31 30.09 -10.44
C ARG A 897 15.15 31.36 -9.62
N ASP A 898 15.02 31.25 -8.30
CA ASP A 898 14.98 32.39 -7.37
C ASP A 898 16.38 32.99 -7.07
N GLY A 899 17.44 32.47 -7.71
CA GLY A 899 18.79 33.03 -7.63
C GLY A 899 19.63 32.51 -6.46
N LEU A 900 19.16 31.45 -5.79
CA LEU A 900 19.93 30.75 -4.77
C LEU A 900 20.83 29.69 -5.42
N SER A 901 22.05 29.57 -4.93
CA SER A 901 23.05 28.63 -5.46
C SER A 901 23.77 27.89 -4.35
N ALA A 902 23.90 26.57 -4.46
CA ALA A 902 24.84 25.79 -3.66
C ALA A 902 26.19 25.69 -4.39
N LEU A 903 27.28 25.90 -3.66
CA LEU A 903 28.64 25.60 -4.14
C LEU A 903 29.02 24.19 -3.70
N VAL A 904 29.00 23.24 -4.63
CA VAL A 904 29.17 21.80 -4.35
C VAL A 904 30.54 21.33 -4.83
N CYS A 905 31.42 20.99 -3.89
CA CYS A 905 32.72 20.40 -4.19
C CYS A 905 32.54 19.03 -4.87
N LEU A 906 33.16 18.84 -6.03
CA LEU A 906 33.03 17.59 -6.81
C LEU A 906 33.96 16.47 -6.32
N ASN A 907 34.97 16.81 -5.51
CA ASN A 907 35.90 15.85 -4.91
C ASN A 907 36.11 16.08 -3.39
N PRO A 908 35.04 16.05 -2.58
CA PRO A 908 35.13 16.32 -1.15
C PRO A 908 35.90 15.22 -0.41
N GLU A 909 36.57 15.57 0.69
CA GLU A 909 37.28 14.59 1.53
C GLU A 909 36.31 13.69 2.33
N SER A 910 35.11 14.20 2.61
CA SER A 910 34.03 13.49 3.30
C SER A 910 32.72 13.61 2.52
N GLY A 911 31.64 12.98 3.01
CA GLY A 911 30.31 13.06 2.36
C GLY A 911 29.62 14.43 2.39
N TYR A 912 30.31 15.51 2.78
CA TYR A 912 29.77 16.86 2.94
C TYR A 912 30.38 17.84 1.93
N PRO A 913 29.78 18.00 0.74
CA PRO A 913 30.39 18.74 -0.37
C PRO A 913 30.12 20.25 -0.37
N ALA A 914 29.15 20.75 0.39
CA ALA A 914 28.71 22.14 0.30
C ALA A 914 29.49 23.07 1.23
N ILE A 915 29.66 24.34 0.81
CA ILE A 915 30.13 25.42 1.68
C ILE A 915 28.95 25.97 2.48
N HIS A 916 28.99 25.78 3.80
CA HIS A 916 27.90 26.13 4.73
C HIS A 916 28.30 27.18 5.74
N LEU A 917 27.37 28.07 6.08
CA LEU A 917 27.55 29.04 7.17
C LEU A 917 27.04 28.48 8.50
N SER A 918 27.98 28.13 9.38
CA SER A 918 27.70 27.56 10.70
C SER A 918 26.83 28.50 11.56
N GLY A 919 26.15 27.93 12.56
CA GLY A 919 25.20 28.64 13.43
C GLY A 919 25.82 29.79 14.25
N ASP A 920 27.15 29.84 14.35
CA ASP A 920 27.87 30.96 14.95
C ASP A 920 27.99 32.19 14.03
N ASN A 921 27.41 32.15 12.83
CA ASN A 921 27.39 33.22 11.84
C ASN A 921 28.78 33.69 11.38
N THR A 922 29.82 32.89 11.62
CA THR A 922 31.22 33.30 11.36
C THR A 922 31.98 32.24 10.60
N ARG A 923 31.87 30.96 11.00
CA ARG A 923 32.63 29.86 10.39
C ARG A 923 31.95 29.36 9.11
N LEU A 924 32.76 29.13 8.08
CA LEU A 924 32.38 28.40 6.87
C LEU A 924 32.91 26.98 6.98
N VAL A 925 32.02 26.00 6.84
CA VAL A 925 32.29 24.58 7.11
C VAL A 925 31.70 23.67 6.02
N PRO A 926 32.21 22.44 5.84
CA PRO A 926 31.58 21.41 5.01
C PRO A 926 30.22 20.98 5.56
N TRP A 927 29.20 20.92 4.70
CA TRP A 927 27.87 20.40 5.05
C TRP A 927 27.13 19.79 3.84
N ASN A 928 25.87 19.38 4.06
CA ASN A 928 24.95 18.96 3.01
C ASN A 928 24.53 20.14 2.13
N ALA A 929 24.47 19.91 0.81
CA ALA A 929 23.93 20.87 -0.15
C ALA A 929 22.40 20.93 -0.10
N ALA A 930 21.74 19.77 -0.02
CA ALA A 930 20.29 19.65 0.00
C ALA A 930 19.72 19.86 1.42
N GLY A 931 18.54 20.47 1.50
CA GLY A 931 17.80 20.65 2.75
C GLY A 931 18.45 21.57 3.79
N SER A 932 19.48 22.33 3.41
CA SER A 932 20.25 23.18 4.33
C SER A 932 20.29 24.62 3.81
N PRO A 933 19.37 25.51 4.24
CA PRO A 933 19.30 26.88 3.70
C PRO A 933 20.60 27.67 3.87
N ALA A 934 21.30 27.52 5.00
CA ALA A 934 22.63 28.13 5.22
C ALA A 934 23.76 27.58 4.31
N SER A 935 23.51 26.55 3.49
CA SER A 935 24.41 26.13 2.40
C SER A 935 24.12 26.84 1.07
N LEU A 936 23.07 27.67 0.99
CA LEU A 936 22.65 28.39 -0.21
C LEU A 936 23.10 29.85 -0.19
N TRP A 937 23.57 30.32 -1.35
CA TRP A 937 24.17 31.63 -1.54
C TRP A 937 23.57 32.32 -2.75
N TYR A 938 23.23 33.61 -2.61
CA TYR A 938 23.07 34.50 -3.75
C TYR A 938 24.45 34.81 -4.31
N ILE A 939 24.71 34.38 -5.55
CA ILE A 939 25.94 34.71 -6.27
C ILE A 939 25.64 35.97 -7.08
N GLU A 940 26.03 37.11 -6.52
CA GLU A 940 25.68 38.44 -7.02
C GLU A 940 26.76 38.92 -8.00
N PRO A 941 26.46 39.11 -9.29
CA PRO A 941 27.41 39.65 -10.25
C PRO A 941 27.79 41.08 -9.87
N THR A 942 29.03 41.45 -10.18
CA THR A 942 29.53 42.81 -10.02
C THR A 942 29.99 43.38 -11.35
N ASP A 943 30.16 44.70 -11.42
CA ASP A 943 30.79 45.38 -12.57
C ASP A 943 32.32 45.30 -12.56
N ILE A 944 32.90 44.54 -11.61
CA ILE A 944 34.33 44.38 -11.46
C ILE A 944 34.77 43.17 -12.28
N LEU A 945 35.60 43.41 -13.29
CA LEU A 945 36.23 42.37 -14.10
C LEU A 945 37.57 41.94 -13.49
N THR A 946 37.99 40.73 -13.79
CA THR A 946 39.34 40.21 -13.51
C THR A 946 40.10 40.01 -14.82
N ASP A 947 41.43 40.14 -14.75
CA ASP A 947 42.31 39.84 -15.89
C ASP A 947 42.46 38.32 -16.13
N ILE A 948 41.89 37.48 -15.25
CA ILE A 948 41.98 36.01 -15.28
C ILE A 948 40.65 35.43 -15.78
N ALA A 949 40.50 35.30 -17.10
CA ALA A 949 39.34 34.63 -17.72
C ALA A 949 39.48 33.11 -17.79
N TYR A 950 40.71 32.61 -17.89
CA TYR A 950 41.07 31.18 -17.95
C TYR A 950 42.42 30.98 -17.29
N VAL A 951 42.61 29.86 -16.59
CA VAL A 951 43.94 29.46 -16.11
C VAL A 951 44.45 28.30 -16.93
N ARG A 952 45.52 28.55 -17.69
CA ARG A 952 46.31 27.47 -18.31
C ARG A 952 47.29 26.93 -17.26
N PRO A 953 47.56 25.62 -17.21
CA PRO A 953 48.68 25.11 -16.42
C PRO A 953 49.92 25.91 -16.78
N ALA A 954 50.74 26.27 -15.79
CA ALA A 954 52.08 26.73 -16.10
C ALA A 954 52.76 25.61 -16.90
N GLU A 955 53.06 25.86 -18.18
CA GLU A 955 53.98 24.99 -18.89
C GLU A 955 55.22 24.91 -18.02
N GLN A 956 55.59 23.69 -17.64
CA GLN A 956 56.91 23.44 -17.13
C GLN A 956 57.83 23.75 -18.32
N GLU A 957 58.35 24.98 -18.39
CA GLU A 957 59.35 25.28 -19.41
C GLU A 957 60.52 24.36 -19.14
N ASP A 958 60.71 23.38 -20.02
CA ASP A 958 61.97 22.65 -20.10
C ASP A 958 63.09 23.69 -20.10
N ALA A 959 64.09 23.47 -19.23
CA ALA A 959 65.27 24.33 -19.16
C ALA A 959 65.78 24.60 -20.58
N THR A 960 65.89 25.88 -20.95
CA THR A 960 66.32 26.26 -22.31
C THR A 960 67.70 25.67 -22.56
N ILE A 961 67.78 24.70 -23.46
CA ILE A 961 69.05 24.08 -23.84
C ILE A 961 69.66 24.94 -24.95
N TYR A 962 70.89 25.37 -24.76
CA TYR A 962 71.61 26.19 -25.74
C TYR A 962 72.51 25.31 -26.61
N TYR A 963 72.58 25.62 -27.89
CA TYR A 963 73.50 25.05 -28.86
C TYR A 963 74.35 26.17 -29.45
N ASN A 964 75.64 25.93 -29.66
CA ASN A 964 76.47 26.85 -30.44
C ASN A 964 76.07 26.79 -31.92
N LEU A 965 76.61 27.68 -32.75
CA LEU A 965 76.28 27.73 -34.19
C LEU A 965 76.71 26.49 -34.99
N ASP A 966 77.56 25.64 -34.41
CA ASP A 966 77.95 24.33 -34.96
C ASP A 966 77.02 23.19 -34.52
N GLY A 967 75.95 23.50 -33.78
CA GLY A 967 74.94 22.53 -33.35
C GLY A 967 75.31 21.70 -32.12
N ARG A 968 76.36 22.06 -31.38
CA ARG A 968 76.75 21.37 -30.13
C ARG A 968 76.07 21.98 -28.92
N ARG A 969 75.55 21.15 -28.02
CA ARG A 969 74.93 21.57 -26.76
C ARG A 969 75.97 22.26 -25.86
N VAL A 970 75.57 23.36 -25.24
CA VAL A 970 76.38 24.19 -24.33
C VAL A 970 75.68 24.21 -22.98
N GLU A 971 76.34 23.68 -21.95
CA GLU A 971 75.72 23.52 -20.63
C GLU A 971 75.66 24.82 -19.82
N ASN A 972 76.69 25.68 -19.95
CA ASN A 972 76.77 26.96 -19.23
C ASN A 972 77.17 28.09 -20.20
N PRO A 973 76.22 28.60 -21.00
CA PRO A 973 76.51 29.64 -21.98
C PRO A 973 76.59 31.01 -21.28
N ASP A 974 77.75 31.66 -21.36
CA ASP A 974 78.04 32.93 -20.65
C ASP A 974 77.87 34.15 -21.57
N LYS A 975 78.61 34.23 -22.70
CA LYS A 975 78.46 35.28 -23.72
C LYS A 975 78.59 34.75 -25.14
N GLY A 976 77.73 35.23 -26.04
CA GLY A 976 77.77 34.85 -27.46
C GLY A 976 76.40 34.58 -28.08
N VAL A 977 76.41 34.08 -29.32
CA VAL A 977 75.20 33.77 -30.09
C VAL A 977 74.95 32.26 -30.04
N PHE A 978 73.76 31.87 -29.61
CA PHE A 978 73.35 30.48 -29.45
C PHE A 978 72.00 30.24 -30.14
N VAL A 979 71.69 28.97 -30.40
CA VAL A 979 70.38 28.51 -30.84
C VAL A 979 69.78 27.65 -29.73
N THR A 980 68.54 27.89 -29.33
CA THR A 980 67.90 27.10 -28.27
C THR A 980 67.31 25.79 -28.80
N ASN A 981 67.00 24.82 -27.93
CA ASN A 981 66.20 23.63 -28.27
C ASN A 981 64.83 23.97 -28.91
N LYS A 982 64.33 25.20 -28.69
CA LYS A 982 63.14 25.75 -29.38
C LYS A 982 63.46 26.41 -30.74
N ARG A 983 64.67 26.19 -31.30
CA ARG A 983 65.19 26.72 -32.57
C ARG A 983 65.23 28.25 -32.67
N ARG A 984 65.33 28.96 -31.54
CA ARG A 984 65.43 30.43 -31.50
C ARG A 984 66.88 30.86 -31.39
N LYS A 985 67.30 31.83 -32.21
CA LYS A 985 68.63 32.44 -32.11
C LYS A 985 68.61 33.49 -30.98
N VAL A 986 69.50 33.36 -30.02
CA VAL A 986 69.59 34.20 -28.83
C VAL A 986 71.01 34.70 -28.65
N ILE A 987 71.16 35.93 -28.16
CA ILE A 987 72.46 36.55 -27.88
C ILE A 987 72.52 36.77 -26.37
N LEU A 988 73.46 36.09 -25.72
CA LEU A 988 73.77 36.30 -24.31
C LEU A 988 74.90 37.34 -24.22
N LYS A 989 74.66 38.41 -23.46
CA LYS A 989 75.51 39.61 -23.41
C LYS A 989 76.39 39.68 -22.19
#